data_AF-A0A7W8NQK3-F1
#
_entry.id   AF-A0A7W8NQK3-F1
#
_cell.length_a   1.000
_cell.length_b   1.000
_cell.length_c   1.000
_cell.angle_alpha   90.00
_cell.angle_beta   90.00
_cell.angle_gamma   90.00
#
_symmetry.space_group_name_H-M   'P 1'
#
loop_
_entity.id
_entity.type
_entity.pdbx_description
1 polymer ?
#
loop_
_entity_poly.entity_id
_entity_poly.type
_entity_poly.pdbx_seq_one_letter_code
_entity_poly.pdbx_strand_id
1 'polypeptide(L)'
;MTSPALVPTRPLLASAVLLTALLSACNLGAPPKKDDSGGNLTGITYINFQPASSTAPTNSAGKPYTIDSGAAYSDAAGYGWVTQGTHTPLDISANTRDRAAAGVDARLNTMVHMQLPSTSVGVSTPAAWEYKIANGTYTVTVAVGDAASDTNSSNVINVEGQPTITAFTPTATKHFTSVTRRVKVSDGLLTVDAIGGTNTKLDYVIIAPGDRPSVASPVPQEGQTMVDPTAAFSGELNVIASSGPKGSGLDSTTLNSTTVLLKEDATGASVAVSPNTSGGGDVIVVKPTARLKDNTKYRLTITDGVKDVNGLALLPYTTTFTTGVYTPPSTNLAFTQVDLPTVPTSYAYTSVEMGPDGKLYASTLTGEILRFAINADGTLGTPDILKGLVNAQGNRTVIGLKFDPTSTADNLKLWISNNAFYNVLNKSNPPADFSGKITLLSGANLDTVKDYVIGLPRSVKDHMTNSVTFNSKEPGVLYFTQGSNSAMGAADPTWGNRSEQLLNGALLRLDLNKMPTTLPLDVTTKDATNPNAGSTKPDGTPYYNPYAANAPLTLYATGIRNAYDVVFHTNGNIYTPTNGSAAGGNTPASTAGAKCANGTTYNGPAVPGLTNASVQNDYLFRVVKGGYYGHPNPLRCEFVMNGGNPTNLADPAEVVAADQNNGYPVGTMPDSNYRGFAYNFGLHASADGAIEQYTTGNQSVNDKLLVVRYSVGKDVIVLTPDSSGNIPDSGVQTGVAGLTFAGNGTSLSPLDITENRTNGNLYVALLDESTGNGLIKLARPKTQ
;
A
#
# COMPACT_ATOMS: atom_id res chain seq x y z
N MET A 1 12.46 3.14 75.36
CA MET A 1 13.89 3.49 75.32
C MET A 1 14.32 3.24 73.87
N THR A 2 14.67 4.17 73.00
CA THR A 2 15.03 5.60 73.06
C THR A 2 14.57 6.25 71.74
N SER A 3 13.84 7.36 71.82
CA SER A 3 13.89 8.46 70.84
C SER A 3 14.98 9.46 71.32
N PRO A 4 15.35 10.57 70.64
CA PRO A 4 14.83 11.15 69.39
C PRO A 4 15.92 11.73 68.45
N ALA A 5 15.54 12.19 67.25
CA ALA A 5 16.03 13.47 66.70
C ALA A 5 15.20 13.92 65.48
N LEU A 6 14.64 15.12 65.62
CA LEU A 6 13.99 15.92 64.58
C LEU A 6 15.00 16.41 63.53
N VAL A 7 14.53 16.65 62.29
CA VAL A 7 15.11 17.66 61.40
C VAL A 7 13.97 18.47 60.73
N PRO A 8 14.12 19.81 60.53
CA PRO A 8 13.06 20.74 60.17
C PRO A 8 13.04 21.12 58.66
N THR A 9 12.23 22.13 58.38
CA THR A 9 11.61 22.61 57.12
C THR A 9 12.47 23.45 56.13
N ARG A 10 12.26 23.20 54.81
CA ARG A 10 12.21 24.07 53.57
C ARG A 10 13.41 24.99 53.19
N PRO A 11 13.59 25.49 51.91
CA PRO A 11 12.76 25.44 50.68
C PRO A 11 13.50 25.11 49.34
N LEU A 12 12.76 25.16 48.22
CA LEU A 12 13.20 25.05 46.81
C LEU A 12 14.28 26.07 46.39
N LEU A 13 15.20 25.63 45.51
CA LEU A 13 15.65 26.39 44.32
C LEU A 13 16.44 25.49 43.33
N ALA A 14 15.87 25.40 42.12
CA ALA A 14 16.43 25.23 40.76
C ALA A 14 17.79 24.56 40.47
N SER A 15 17.69 23.60 39.53
CA SER A 15 18.49 23.45 38.30
C SER A 15 19.87 22.78 38.30
N ALA A 16 19.89 21.72 37.48
CA ALA A 16 20.98 21.25 36.61
C ALA A 16 22.17 20.53 37.26
N VAL A 17 22.63 19.52 36.51
CA VAL A 17 23.86 18.73 36.67
C VAL A 17 23.73 17.46 37.51
N LEU A 18 23.20 16.40 36.89
CA LEU A 18 23.75 15.03 37.06
C LEU A 18 23.26 14.10 35.94
N LEU A 19 23.81 14.26 34.73
CA LEU A 19 23.67 13.28 33.64
C LEU A 19 24.95 13.24 32.79
N THR A 20 26.09 12.97 33.43
CA THR A 20 27.41 12.93 32.78
C THR A 20 28.31 11.80 33.31
N ALA A 21 27.76 10.61 33.56
CA ALA A 21 28.58 9.48 34.03
C ALA A 21 28.21 8.08 33.48
N LEU A 22 27.45 7.99 32.37
CA LEU A 22 27.16 6.71 31.70
C LEU A 22 27.31 6.74 30.16
N LEU A 23 28.13 7.67 29.64
CA LEU A 23 28.39 7.85 28.19
C LEU A 23 29.85 7.61 27.78
N SER A 24 30.71 7.04 28.64
CA SER A 24 32.16 6.90 28.35
C SER A 24 32.65 5.48 28.02
N ALA A 25 31.79 4.58 27.54
CA ALA A 25 32.22 3.25 27.09
C ALA A 25 31.43 2.77 25.86
N CYS A 26 31.43 3.57 24.79
CA CYS A 26 31.20 3.16 23.40
C CYS A 26 31.51 4.38 22.50
N ASN A 27 32.78 4.75 22.43
CA ASN A 27 33.26 5.77 21.49
C ASN A 27 33.82 5.04 20.27
N LEU A 28 32.95 4.57 19.38
CA LEU A 28 33.35 4.39 17.98
C LEU A 28 33.61 5.81 17.48
N GLY A 29 34.88 6.15 17.27
CA GLY A 29 35.28 7.50 16.90
C GLY A 29 34.46 8.02 15.73
N ALA A 30 34.02 9.27 15.81
CA ALA A 30 33.49 9.97 14.65
C ALA A 30 34.50 9.84 13.49
N PRO A 31 34.05 9.52 12.26
CA PRO A 31 34.95 9.51 11.12
C PRO A 31 35.64 10.89 11.00
N PRO A 32 36.90 10.93 10.56
CA PRO A 32 37.60 12.21 10.40
C PRO A 32 36.77 13.12 9.49
N LYS A 33 36.65 14.41 9.84
CA LYS A 33 36.10 15.43 8.94
C LYS A 33 36.98 15.49 7.69
N LYS A 34 36.44 15.04 6.56
CA LYS A 34 37.06 15.12 5.24
C LYS A 34 36.53 16.37 4.53
N ASP A 35 37.25 16.77 3.48
CA ASP A 35 37.15 18.06 2.79
C ASP A 35 35.73 18.42 2.26
N ASP A 36 35.14 19.51 2.77
CA ASP A 36 33.81 20.04 2.41
C ASP A 36 33.74 20.77 1.04
N SER A 37 34.80 20.72 0.20
CA SER A 37 34.89 21.47 -1.06
C SER A 37 34.20 20.86 -2.29
N GLY A 38 33.35 19.84 -2.11
CA GLY A 38 32.59 19.22 -3.20
C GLY A 38 31.68 20.22 -3.93
N GLY A 39 31.60 20.12 -5.26
CA GLY A 39 30.65 20.93 -6.05
C GLY A 39 29.20 20.46 -5.84
N ASN A 40 28.24 21.40 -5.95
CA ASN A 40 26.81 21.04 -5.98
C ASN A 40 26.49 20.23 -7.24
N LEU A 41 25.76 19.12 -7.06
CA LEU A 41 25.30 18.30 -8.18
C LEU A 41 24.20 19.03 -8.97
N THR A 42 24.46 19.35 -10.24
CA THR A 42 23.49 20.05 -11.12
C THR A 42 22.74 19.11 -12.07
N GLY A 43 23.00 17.80 -12.01
CA GLY A 43 22.42 16.78 -12.88
C GLY A 43 22.46 15.39 -12.24
N ILE A 44 22.25 14.35 -13.04
CA ILE A 44 22.32 12.96 -12.58
C ILE A 44 23.69 12.39 -12.96
N THR A 45 24.41 11.83 -11.99
CA THR A 45 25.66 11.09 -12.20
C THR A 45 25.36 9.60 -12.33
N TYR A 46 25.96 8.95 -13.32
CA TYR A 46 25.79 7.53 -13.62
C TYR A 46 27.16 6.86 -13.59
N ILE A 47 27.38 5.94 -12.64
CA ILE A 47 28.62 5.18 -12.47
C ILE A 47 28.35 3.72 -12.74
N ASN A 48 29.16 3.07 -13.58
CA ASN A 48 29.11 1.63 -13.83
C ASN A 48 30.44 0.99 -13.40
N PHE A 49 30.37 -0.11 -12.65
CA PHE A 49 31.55 -0.81 -12.17
C PHE A 49 31.93 -1.94 -13.11
N GLN A 50 33.09 -1.81 -13.74
CA GLN A 50 33.48 -2.71 -14.83
C GLN A 50 34.99 -2.72 -15.07
N PRO A 51 35.55 -3.75 -15.72
CA PRO A 51 36.92 -3.70 -16.21
C PRO A 51 37.14 -2.50 -17.15
N ALA A 52 38.31 -1.88 -17.09
CA ALA A 52 38.64 -0.70 -17.90
C ALA A 52 38.57 -0.95 -19.43
N SER A 53 38.72 -2.21 -19.86
CA SER A 53 38.63 -2.62 -21.26
C SER A 53 37.20 -2.85 -21.75
N SER A 54 36.22 -2.95 -20.85
CA SER A 54 34.83 -3.20 -21.21
C SER A 54 34.17 -1.92 -21.74
N THR A 55 33.15 -2.09 -22.59
CA THR A 55 32.42 -0.93 -23.17
C THR A 55 31.50 -0.32 -22.11
N ALA A 56 31.49 1.01 -21.96
CA ALA A 56 30.58 1.67 -21.04
C ALA A 56 29.12 1.48 -21.49
N PRO A 57 28.18 1.10 -20.59
CA PRO A 57 26.77 1.15 -20.90
C PRO A 57 26.31 2.61 -21.09
N THR A 58 25.15 2.80 -21.70
CA THR A 58 24.52 4.11 -21.88
C THR A 58 23.25 4.24 -21.07
N ASN A 59 22.96 5.45 -20.58
CA ASN A 59 21.71 5.75 -19.89
C ASN A 59 20.56 5.93 -20.89
N SER A 60 19.35 6.16 -20.38
CA SER A 60 18.14 6.35 -21.19
C SER A 60 18.21 7.54 -22.16
N ALA A 61 19.10 8.50 -21.91
CA ALA A 61 19.38 9.63 -22.81
C ALA A 61 20.52 9.35 -23.81
N GLY A 62 21.03 8.12 -23.88
CA GLY A 62 22.11 7.71 -24.77
C GLY A 62 23.50 8.19 -24.34
N LYS A 63 23.66 8.75 -23.14
CA LYS A 63 24.97 9.18 -22.62
C LYS A 63 25.67 8.01 -21.94
N PRO A 64 26.99 7.82 -22.14
CA PRO A 64 27.73 6.75 -21.48
C PRO A 64 27.78 6.97 -19.97
N TYR A 65 27.76 5.87 -19.21
CA TYR A 65 28.09 5.86 -17.79
C TYR A 65 29.58 6.16 -17.61
N THR A 66 29.93 6.81 -16.50
CA THR A 66 31.32 6.89 -16.05
C THR A 66 31.77 5.50 -15.63
N ILE A 67 32.88 5.03 -16.21
CA ILE A 67 33.49 3.76 -15.83
C ILE A 67 34.27 3.95 -14.54
N ASP A 68 33.92 3.18 -13.51
CA ASP A 68 34.81 2.93 -12.38
C ASP A 68 35.39 1.52 -12.53
N SER A 69 36.71 1.45 -12.66
CA SER A 69 37.44 0.20 -12.89
C SER A 69 38.14 -0.35 -11.64
N GLY A 70 37.71 0.06 -10.45
CA GLY A 70 38.25 -0.42 -9.18
C GLY A 70 39.45 0.39 -8.67
N ALA A 71 39.76 1.54 -9.28
CA ALA A 71 40.91 2.35 -8.88
C ALA A 71 40.73 2.94 -7.48
N ALA A 72 41.84 3.09 -6.75
CA ALA A 72 41.84 3.73 -5.43
C ALA A 72 41.30 5.17 -5.50
N TYR A 73 40.58 5.61 -4.46
CA TYR A 73 40.06 6.97 -4.37
C TYR A 73 41.20 8.01 -4.50
N SER A 74 40.94 9.07 -5.26
CA SER A 74 41.79 10.26 -5.28
C SER A 74 40.96 11.52 -5.45
N ASP A 75 41.37 12.62 -4.83
CA ASP A 75 40.68 13.92 -4.98
C ASP A 75 40.68 14.43 -6.42
N ALA A 76 41.68 14.04 -7.22
CA ALA A 76 41.76 14.40 -8.64
C ALA A 76 40.68 13.72 -9.48
N ALA A 77 40.38 12.44 -9.20
CA ALA A 77 39.26 11.74 -9.82
C ALA A 77 37.91 12.16 -9.21
N GLY A 78 37.91 12.52 -7.92
CA GLY A 78 36.72 12.86 -7.15
C GLY A 78 35.87 11.65 -6.78
N TYR A 79 36.34 10.42 -7.04
CA TYR A 79 35.70 9.18 -6.62
C TYR A 79 36.72 8.03 -6.60
N GLY A 80 36.34 6.88 -6.05
CA GLY A 80 37.07 5.62 -6.14
C GLY A 80 36.96 4.80 -4.87
N TRP A 81 37.85 3.83 -4.73
CA TRP A 81 37.78 2.80 -3.70
C TRP A 81 38.67 3.08 -2.49
N VAL A 82 38.15 2.76 -1.31
CA VAL A 82 38.85 2.86 -0.02
C VAL A 82 38.69 1.57 0.77
N THR A 83 39.58 1.36 1.74
CA THR A 83 39.41 0.29 2.72
C THR A 83 38.15 0.56 3.55
N GLN A 84 37.23 -0.40 3.60
CA GLN A 84 35.93 -0.26 4.26
C GLN A 84 36.07 0.25 5.71
N GLY A 85 35.26 1.25 6.07
CA GLY A 85 35.31 1.91 7.38
C GLY A 85 36.40 2.96 7.54
N THR A 86 37.18 3.25 6.50
CA THR A 86 38.25 4.27 6.50
C THR A 86 38.22 5.11 5.22
N HIS A 87 39.09 6.13 5.11
CA HIS A 87 39.37 6.85 3.84
C HIS A 87 40.59 6.30 3.11
N THR A 88 41.22 5.24 3.60
CA THR A 88 42.51 4.81 3.08
C THR A 88 42.31 4.29 1.65
N PRO A 89 42.88 4.95 0.62
CA PRO A 89 42.69 4.53 -0.76
C PRO A 89 43.11 3.08 -0.97
N LEU A 90 42.28 2.30 -1.67
CA LEU A 90 42.48 0.88 -1.91
C LEU A 90 42.20 0.59 -3.39
N ASP A 91 43.20 0.11 -4.11
CA ASP A 91 43.00 -0.37 -5.47
C ASP A 91 42.41 -1.78 -5.44
N ILE A 92 41.23 -1.94 -6.03
CA ILE A 92 40.55 -3.22 -6.22
C ILE A 92 40.27 -3.49 -7.70
N SER A 93 41.08 -2.96 -8.63
CA SER A 93 40.85 -3.18 -10.07
C SER A 93 40.83 -4.66 -10.45
N ALA A 94 41.58 -5.49 -9.73
CA ALA A 94 41.56 -6.95 -9.88
C ALA A 94 40.23 -7.62 -9.50
N ASN A 95 39.29 -6.90 -8.87
CA ASN A 95 37.98 -7.41 -8.43
C ASN A 95 36.86 -7.14 -9.44
N THR A 96 37.11 -6.39 -10.51
CA THR A 96 36.11 -6.14 -11.55
C THR A 96 35.89 -7.38 -12.42
N ARG A 97 34.66 -7.58 -12.90
CA ARG A 97 34.29 -8.67 -13.80
C ARG A 97 33.39 -8.14 -14.91
N ASP A 98 33.52 -8.75 -16.08
CA ASP A 98 32.58 -8.65 -17.19
C ASP A 98 32.18 -10.08 -17.55
N ARG A 99 30.90 -10.40 -17.44
CA ARG A 99 30.41 -11.75 -17.73
C ARG A 99 30.17 -11.96 -19.23
N ALA A 100 30.07 -10.90 -20.02
CA ALA A 100 29.66 -10.92 -21.42
C ALA A 100 28.43 -11.83 -21.69
N ALA A 101 27.51 -11.90 -20.72
CA ALA A 101 26.32 -12.75 -20.78
C ALA A 101 25.34 -12.23 -21.83
N ALA A 102 25.01 -13.05 -22.81
CA ALA A 102 24.07 -12.67 -23.87
C ALA A 102 22.67 -12.36 -23.31
N GLY A 103 22.04 -11.31 -23.82
CA GLY A 103 20.67 -10.92 -23.46
C GLY A 103 20.53 -10.19 -22.12
N VAL A 104 21.58 -10.10 -21.30
CA VAL A 104 21.61 -9.32 -20.06
C VAL A 104 21.88 -7.85 -20.38
N ASP A 105 21.23 -6.93 -19.65
CA ASP A 105 21.50 -5.49 -19.77
C ASP A 105 23.00 -5.22 -19.53
N ALA A 106 23.60 -4.34 -20.32
CA ALA A 106 25.02 -4.02 -20.22
C ALA A 106 25.42 -3.50 -18.81
N ARG A 107 24.51 -2.80 -18.11
CA ARG A 107 24.72 -2.33 -16.74
C ARG A 107 24.80 -3.45 -15.70
N LEU A 108 24.20 -4.61 -16.01
CA LEU A 108 24.14 -5.79 -15.13
C LEU A 108 25.11 -6.89 -15.56
N ASN A 109 25.87 -6.66 -16.63
CA ASN A 109 26.84 -7.62 -17.14
C ASN A 109 28.20 -7.52 -16.44
N THR A 110 28.44 -6.35 -15.85
CA THR A 110 29.70 -5.99 -15.21
C THR A 110 29.47 -5.68 -13.74
N MET A 111 30.42 -6.08 -12.90
CA MET A 111 30.37 -5.79 -11.47
C MET A 111 31.77 -5.69 -10.87
N VAL A 112 31.81 -5.28 -9.61
CA VAL A 112 33.01 -5.34 -8.77
C VAL A 112 32.70 -5.98 -7.43
N HIS A 113 33.57 -6.88 -6.99
CA HIS A 113 33.47 -7.48 -5.66
C HIS A 113 33.97 -6.52 -4.58
N MET A 114 33.09 -6.16 -3.64
CA MET A 114 33.43 -5.31 -2.49
C MET A 114 34.09 -6.10 -1.34
N GLN A 115 33.86 -7.42 -1.30
CA GLN A 115 34.34 -8.34 -0.26
C GLN A 115 34.72 -9.68 -0.89
N LEU A 116 35.69 -9.68 -1.81
CA LEU A 116 36.06 -10.87 -2.56
C LEU A 116 36.57 -11.98 -1.60
N PRO A 117 36.06 -13.22 -1.69
CA PRO A 117 36.57 -14.32 -0.87
C PRO A 117 38.07 -14.52 -1.05
N SER A 118 38.80 -14.79 0.04
CA SER A 118 40.26 -14.99 0.02
C SER A 118 40.72 -16.20 -0.81
N THR A 119 39.80 -17.09 -1.17
CA THR A 119 40.02 -18.22 -2.09
C THR A 119 40.04 -17.82 -3.56
N SER A 120 39.63 -16.59 -3.89
CA SER A 120 39.57 -16.06 -5.25
C SER A 120 40.77 -15.17 -5.55
N VAL A 121 41.17 -15.09 -6.83
CA VAL A 121 42.23 -14.18 -7.27
C VAL A 121 41.71 -12.74 -7.30
N GLY A 122 42.32 -11.87 -6.49
CA GLY A 122 42.00 -10.46 -6.37
C GLY A 122 42.33 -9.91 -4.99
N VAL A 123 41.70 -8.79 -4.62
CA VAL A 123 41.86 -8.12 -3.33
C VAL A 123 40.75 -8.55 -2.39
N SER A 124 41.11 -9.28 -1.32
CA SER A 124 40.15 -9.77 -0.32
C SER A 124 39.87 -8.77 0.81
N THR A 125 40.62 -7.67 0.88
CA THR A 125 40.37 -6.59 1.84
C THR A 125 39.01 -5.98 1.54
N PRO A 126 38.06 -5.95 2.50
CA PRO A 126 36.77 -5.32 2.30
C PRO A 126 36.92 -3.85 1.89
N ALA A 127 36.20 -3.46 0.84
CA ALA A 127 36.27 -2.13 0.25
C ALA A 127 34.93 -1.37 0.39
N ALA A 128 35.02 -0.05 0.38
CA ALA A 128 33.90 0.86 0.21
C ALA A 128 34.21 1.80 -0.97
N TRP A 129 33.17 2.34 -1.59
CA TRP A 129 33.29 3.30 -2.68
C TRP A 129 32.89 4.68 -2.18
N GLU A 130 33.68 5.71 -2.50
CA GLU A 130 33.42 7.09 -2.12
C GLU A 130 33.34 8.00 -3.36
N TYR A 131 32.49 9.02 -3.29
CA TYR A 131 32.31 10.04 -4.33
C TYR A 131 32.24 11.43 -3.71
N LYS A 132 33.14 12.33 -4.12
CA LYS A 132 33.23 13.70 -3.61
C LYS A 132 32.06 14.53 -4.11
N ILE A 133 31.27 15.05 -3.17
CA ILE A 133 30.04 15.80 -3.45
C ILE A 133 29.72 16.77 -2.32
N ALA A 134 29.11 17.90 -2.62
CA ALA A 134 28.72 18.85 -1.58
C ALA A 134 27.78 18.21 -0.54
N ASN A 135 27.86 18.69 0.70
CA ASN A 135 26.88 18.32 1.74
C ASN A 135 25.46 18.66 1.29
N GLY A 136 24.54 17.70 1.43
CA GLY A 136 23.22 17.82 0.83
C GLY A 136 22.40 16.55 0.96
N THR A 137 21.18 16.59 0.44
CA THR A 137 20.32 15.40 0.33
C THR A 137 20.33 14.92 -1.11
N TYR A 138 20.57 13.63 -1.30
CA TYR A 138 20.70 12.99 -2.60
C TYR A 138 19.80 11.77 -2.68
N THR A 139 19.35 11.46 -3.90
CA THR A 139 18.68 10.20 -4.22
C THR A 139 19.69 9.30 -4.91
N VAL A 140 19.96 8.13 -4.32
CA VAL A 140 21.01 7.21 -4.75
C VAL A 140 20.37 5.87 -5.10
N THR A 141 20.52 5.44 -6.36
CA THR A 141 20.15 4.09 -6.81
C THR A 141 21.39 3.22 -6.85
N VAL A 142 21.30 2.03 -6.26
CA VAL A 142 22.35 1.01 -6.29
C VAL A 142 21.78 -0.29 -6.83
N ALA A 143 22.57 -1.01 -7.62
CA ALA A 143 22.25 -2.37 -8.06
C ALA A 143 23.38 -3.34 -7.69
N VAL A 144 23.00 -4.54 -7.27
CA VAL A 144 23.91 -5.63 -6.93
C VAL A 144 23.45 -6.93 -7.57
N GLY A 145 24.39 -7.79 -7.92
CA GLY A 145 24.11 -9.12 -8.45
C GLY A 145 25.23 -9.67 -9.32
N ASP A 146 24.90 -10.71 -10.09
CA ASP A 146 25.83 -11.35 -11.00
C ASP A 146 25.09 -12.08 -12.12
N ALA A 147 25.45 -11.78 -13.38
CA ALA A 147 24.85 -12.45 -14.53
C ALA A 147 25.17 -13.97 -14.59
N ALA A 148 26.25 -14.43 -13.94
CA ALA A 148 26.70 -15.81 -14.00
C ALA A 148 25.84 -16.83 -13.24
N SER A 149 24.70 -16.43 -12.65
CA SER A 149 23.84 -17.27 -11.79
C SER A 149 24.53 -17.72 -10.49
N ASP A 150 25.58 -17.02 -10.06
CA ASP A 150 26.32 -17.31 -8.83
C ASP A 150 25.49 -16.89 -7.59
N THR A 151 24.94 -17.87 -6.85
CA THR A 151 24.17 -17.65 -5.61
C THR A 151 25.04 -17.63 -4.34
N ASN A 152 26.35 -17.46 -4.50
CA ASN A 152 27.36 -17.54 -3.44
C ASN A 152 27.62 -16.20 -2.70
N SER A 153 26.63 -15.32 -2.68
CA SER A 153 26.74 -13.98 -2.09
C SER A 153 25.50 -13.65 -1.27
N SER A 154 25.69 -13.01 -0.13
CA SER A 154 24.65 -12.28 0.58
C SER A 154 24.96 -10.79 0.42
N ASN A 155 24.36 -10.17 -0.60
CA ASN A 155 24.63 -8.79 -0.96
C ASN A 155 24.00 -7.84 0.06
N VAL A 156 24.83 -6.95 0.59
CA VAL A 156 24.40 -5.84 1.45
C VAL A 156 25.03 -4.56 0.92
N ILE A 157 24.24 -3.49 0.89
CA ILE A 157 24.71 -2.14 0.61
C ILE A 157 24.17 -1.19 1.67
N ASN A 158 25.06 -0.39 2.26
CA ASN A 158 24.72 0.79 3.05
C ASN A 158 25.17 2.03 2.28
N VAL A 159 24.34 3.08 2.29
CA VAL A 159 24.67 4.38 1.70
C VAL A 159 24.61 5.42 2.81
N GLU A 160 25.68 6.16 3.04
CA GLU A 160 25.81 7.08 4.20
C GLU A 160 25.56 6.38 5.56
N GLY A 161 26.03 5.13 5.69
CA GLY A 161 25.82 4.30 6.88
C GLY A 161 24.37 3.84 7.09
N GLN A 162 23.51 4.06 6.10
CA GLN A 162 22.11 3.69 6.17
C GLN A 162 21.81 2.43 5.32
N PRO A 163 21.11 1.40 5.85
CA PRO A 163 20.82 0.15 5.11
C PRO A 163 19.96 0.34 3.86
N THR A 164 20.49 0.04 2.68
CA THR A 164 19.80 0.26 1.39
C THR A 164 19.42 -1.05 0.72
N ILE A 165 20.31 -2.04 0.69
CA ILE A 165 20.01 -3.42 0.30
C ILE A 165 20.34 -4.31 1.49
N THR A 166 19.36 -5.05 2.00
CA THR A 166 19.49 -5.85 3.22
C THR A 166 19.50 -7.35 2.90
N ALA A 167 20.69 -7.95 2.86
CA ALA A 167 20.92 -9.40 2.76
C ALA A 167 20.29 -10.08 1.54
N PHE A 168 20.39 -9.44 0.36
CA PHE A 168 19.91 -10.02 -0.88
C PHE A 168 20.76 -11.22 -1.32
N THR A 169 20.13 -12.40 -1.31
CA THR A 169 20.71 -13.63 -1.85
C THR A 169 20.12 -13.88 -3.25
N PRO A 170 20.96 -13.92 -4.31
CA PRO A 170 20.48 -14.24 -5.65
C PRO A 170 19.81 -15.61 -5.73
N THR A 171 18.84 -15.75 -6.62
CA THR A 171 18.18 -17.02 -6.95
C THR A 171 18.28 -17.28 -8.45
N ALA A 172 17.86 -18.46 -8.93
CA ALA A 172 17.93 -18.82 -10.34
C ALA A 172 17.11 -17.92 -11.28
N THR A 173 16.14 -17.16 -10.76
CA THR A 173 15.28 -16.26 -11.56
C THR A 173 15.44 -14.80 -11.19
N LYS A 174 16.06 -14.49 -10.04
CA LYS A 174 16.31 -13.14 -9.54
C LYS A 174 17.79 -13.01 -9.19
N HIS A 175 18.59 -12.66 -10.19
CA HIS A 175 20.05 -12.54 -10.08
C HIS A 175 20.49 -11.20 -9.49
N PHE A 176 19.67 -10.16 -9.70
CA PHE A 176 19.96 -8.79 -9.31
C PHE A 176 18.85 -8.23 -8.43
N THR A 177 19.21 -7.20 -7.67
CA THR A 177 18.25 -6.31 -7.02
C THR A 177 18.75 -4.88 -7.14
N SER A 178 17.83 -3.95 -7.34
CA SER A 178 18.12 -2.53 -7.36
C SER A 178 17.24 -1.81 -6.35
N VAL A 179 17.82 -0.92 -5.55
CA VAL A 179 17.08 -0.09 -4.59
C VAL A 179 17.51 1.36 -4.77
N THR A 180 16.54 2.27 -4.71
CA THR A 180 16.78 3.70 -4.65
C THR A 180 16.46 4.23 -3.27
N ARG A 181 17.39 5.00 -2.70
CA ARG A 181 17.24 5.60 -1.37
C ARG A 181 17.59 7.07 -1.37
N ARG A 182 16.86 7.86 -0.57
CA ARG A 182 17.20 9.25 -0.24
C ARG A 182 18.10 9.30 0.99
N VAL A 183 19.28 9.90 0.87
CA VAL A 183 20.32 9.98 1.93
C VAL A 183 20.84 11.41 2.11
N LYS A 184 21.44 11.69 3.27
CA LYS A 184 22.06 12.98 3.57
C LYS A 184 23.58 12.81 3.69
N VAL A 185 24.32 13.49 2.80
CA VAL A 185 25.77 13.63 2.87
C VAL A 185 26.12 14.80 3.78
N SER A 186 27.06 14.59 4.70
CA SER A 186 27.41 15.57 5.75
C SER A 186 28.91 15.84 5.93
N ASP A 187 29.76 15.17 5.17
CA ASP A 187 31.23 15.24 5.25
C ASP A 187 31.92 15.44 3.89
N GLY A 188 31.18 15.86 2.87
CA GLY A 188 31.69 16.10 1.52
C GLY A 188 31.87 14.85 0.66
N LEU A 189 31.51 13.66 1.17
CA LEU A 189 31.68 12.39 0.46
C LEU A 189 30.41 11.53 0.57
N LEU A 190 29.90 11.09 -0.58
CA LEU A 190 28.94 9.99 -0.60
C LEU A 190 29.70 8.67 -0.46
N THR A 191 29.40 7.90 0.57
CA THR A 191 30.01 6.60 0.89
C THR A 191 29.02 5.47 0.66
N VAL A 192 29.46 4.45 -0.10
CA VAL A 192 28.74 3.20 -0.35
C VAL A 192 29.58 2.03 0.15
N ASP A 193 29.06 1.30 1.14
CA ASP A 193 29.76 0.17 1.76
C ASP A 193 28.93 -1.12 1.74
N ALA A 194 29.58 -2.24 2.03
CA ALA A 194 29.00 -3.58 2.10
C ALA A 194 29.00 -4.17 3.52
N ILE A 195 29.07 -3.36 4.58
CA ILE A 195 29.15 -3.83 5.96
C ILE A 195 27.91 -4.70 6.28
N GLY A 196 28.15 -5.91 6.78
CA GLY A 196 27.11 -6.91 7.06
C GLY A 196 26.85 -7.90 5.92
N GLY A 197 27.39 -7.64 4.72
CA GLY A 197 27.32 -8.53 3.57
C GLY A 197 28.41 -9.60 3.57
N THR A 198 28.30 -10.52 2.60
CA THR A 198 29.39 -11.41 2.21
C THR A 198 29.45 -11.48 0.70
N ASN A 199 30.65 -11.23 0.14
CA ASN A 199 30.87 -11.26 -1.30
C ASN A 199 29.88 -10.37 -2.07
N THR A 200 29.57 -9.17 -1.56
CA THR A 200 28.72 -8.20 -2.25
C THR A 200 29.33 -7.83 -3.61
N LYS A 201 28.51 -7.86 -4.66
CA LYS A 201 28.87 -7.56 -6.04
C LYS A 201 28.10 -6.33 -6.49
N LEU A 202 28.78 -5.20 -6.61
CA LEU A 202 28.17 -3.91 -6.98
C LEU A 202 28.21 -3.74 -8.50
N ASP A 203 27.06 -3.47 -9.13
CA ASP A 203 26.92 -3.33 -10.58
C ASP A 203 27.06 -1.86 -11.01
N TYR A 204 26.18 -1.00 -10.48
CA TYR A 204 26.15 0.43 -10.79
C TYR A 204 25.66 1.28 -9.62
N VAL A 205 26.00 2.58 -9.65
CA VAL A 205 25.49 3.62 -8.75
C VAL A 205 24.98 4.81 -9.58
N ILE A 206 23.78 5.30 -9.27
CA ILE A 206 23.22 6.51 -9.85
C ILE A 206 22.98 7.52 -8.72
N ILE A 207 23.47 8.75 -8.89
CA ILE A 207 23.35 9.82 -7.90
C ILE A 207 22.57 10.97 -8.53
N ALA A 208 21.46 11.36 -7.92
CA ALA A 208 20.62 12.47 -8.33
C ALA A 208 20.39 13.45 -7.16
N PRO A 209 20.04 14.72 -7.44
CA PRO A 209 19.56 15.63 -6.40
C PRO A 209 18.37 15.01 -5.64
N GLY A 210 18.37 15.17 -4.32
CA GLY A 210 17.37 14.56 -3.44
C GLY A 210 16.08 15.37 -3.32
N ASP A 211 15.67 16.12 -4.34
CA ASP A 211 14.51 17.02 -4.33
C ASP A 211 13.34 16.51 -5.18
N ARG A 212 13.46 15.29 -5.72
CA ARG A 212 12.48 14.66 -6.60
C ARG A 212 12.00 13.31 -6.06
N PRO A 213 10.73 12.94 -6.29
CA PRO A 213 10.28 11.59 -5.98
C PRO A 213 10.99 10.57 -6.87
N SER A 214 11.10 9.31 -6.42
CA SER A 214 11.73 8.22 -7.18
C SER A 214 11.13 6.85 -6.87
N VAL A 215 11.31 5.89 -7.79
CA VAL A 215 11.01 4.48 -7.54
C VAL A 215 12.06 3.90 -6.60
N ALA A 216 11.63 3.52 -5.39
CA ALA A 216 12.46 2.98 -4.32
C ALA A 216 12.76 1.49 -4.53
N SER A 217 11.72 0.65 -4.49
CA SER A 217 11.84 -0.81 -4.56
C SER A 217 10.89 -1.36 -5.64
N PRO A 218 11.41 -1.78 -6.79
CA PRO A 218 10.62 -2.29 -7.92
C PRO A 218 10.29 -3.79 -7.79
N VAL A 219 9.16 -4.21 -8.37
CA VAL A 219 8.78 -5.60 -8.60
C VAL A 219 8.13 -5.70 -9.99
N PRO A 220 8.58 -6.57 -10.92
CA PRO A 220 9.77 -7.42 -10.82
C PRO A 220 11.06 -6.59 -10.68
N GLN A 221 12.09 -7.25 -10.16
CA GLN A 221 13.42 -6.66 -10.00
C GLN A 221 14.19 -6.67 -11.32
N GLU A 222 15.25 -5.87 -11.39
CA GLU A 222 15.97 -5.68 -12.64
C GLU A 222 16.58 -6.98 -13.16
N GLY A 223 16.39 -7.26 -14.45
CA GLY A 223 16.85 -8.48 -15.08
C GLY A 223 16.14 -9.76 -14.61
N GLN A 224 15.09 -9.67 -13.79
CA GLN A 224 14.36 -10.85 -13.31
C GLN A 224 13.79 -11.65 -14.48
N THR A 225 13.95 -12.96 -14.43
CA THR A 225 13.43 -13.92 -15.41
C THR A 225 12.24 -14.68 -14.85
N MET A 226 11.56 -15.45 -15.70
CA MET A 226 10.38 -16.25 -15.33
C MET A 226 9.25 -15.41 -14.71
N VAL A 227 9.15 -14.13 -15.08
CA VAL A 227 8.04 -13.27 -14.66
C VAL A 227 6.76 -13.77 -15.30
N ASP A 228 5.67 -13.91 -14.52
CA ASP A 228 4.37 -14.30 -15.07
C ASP A 228 3.99 -13.34 -16.21
N PRO A 229 3.65 -13.85 -17.43
CA PRO A 229 3.28 -13.01 -18.56
C PRO A 229 2.04 -12.12 -18.33
N THR A 230 1.31 -12.30 -17.24
CA THR A 230 0.18 -11.48 -16.81
C THR A 230 0.50 -10.56 -15.63
N ALA A 231 1.70 -10.63 -15.04
CA ALA A 231 2.08 -9.82 -13.88
C ALA A 231 2.09 -8.32 -14.19
N ALA A 232 1.80 -7.51 -13.18
CA ALA A 232 2.07 -6.08 -13.22
C ALA A 232 3.52 -5.81 -12.81
N PHE A 233 4.02 -4.64 -13.20
CA PHE A 233 5.08 -3.98 -12.46
C PHE A 233 4.46 -3.18 -11.31
N SER A 234 5.10 -3.16 -10.15
CA SER A 234 4.81 -2.26 -9.04
C SER A 234 6.11 -1.69 -8.47
N GLY A 235 6.06 -0.48 -7.91
CA GLY A 235 7.21 0.11 -7.24
C GLY A 235 6.79 1.01 -6.08
N GLU A 236 7.36 0.74 -4.90
CA GLU A 236 7.34 1.67 -3.77
C GLU A 236 8.04 2.97 -4.15
N LEU A 237 7.61 4.10 -3.58
CA LEU A 237 8.16 5.41 -3.93
C LEU A 237 8.84 6.10 -2.75
N ASN A 238 9.99 6.69 -3.02
CA ASN A 238 10.51 7.77 -2.19
C ASN A 238 9.69 9.03 -2.48
N VAL A 239 8.68 9.30 -1.66
CA VAL A 239 7.85 10.51 -1.80
C VAL A 239 8.55 11.74 -1.19
N ILE A 240 8.28 12.91 -1.76
CA ILE A 240 8.71 14.19 -1.17
C ILE A 240 7.61 14.68 -0.23
N ALA A 241 7.92 14.73 1.06
CA ALA A 241 7.00 15.21 2.07
C ALA A 241 6.61 16.68 1.81
N SER A 242 5.32 16.96 1.85
CA SER A 242 4.73 18.29 1.67
C SER A 242 3.68 18.52 2.75
N SER A 243 3.74 19.68 3.39
CA SER A 243 2.68 20.17 4.29
C SER A 243 1.60 20.96 3.54
N GLY A 244 1.71 21.05 2.22
CA GLY A 244 0.70 21.69 1.38
C GLY A 244 -0.63 20.95 1.43
N PRO A 245 -1.74 21.60 1.06
CA PRO A 245 -3.07 21.01 1.23
C PRO A 245 -3.31 19.80 0.30
N LYS A 246 -2.56 19.70 -0.81
CA LYS A 246 -2.56 18.51 -1.68
C LYS A 246 -1.86 17.29 -1.05
N GLY A 247 -1.08 17.49 0.00
CA GLY A 247 -0.22 16.48 0.60
C GLY A 247 0.92 16.05 -0.34
N SER A 248 1.34 14.80 -0.17
CA SER A 248 2.38 14.13 -0.96
C SER A 248 1.81 12.98 -1.79
N GLY A 249 2.63 12.48 -2.72
CA GLY A 249 2.35 11.33 -3.57
C GLY A 249 2.14 11.70 -5.04
N LEU A 250 2.11 10.69 -5.91
CA LEU A 250 1.91 10.83 -7.34
C LEU A 250 0.57 11.47 -7.70
N ASP A 251 0.61 12.26 -8.77
CA ASP A 251 -0.55 12.74 -9.46
C ASP A 251 -0.96 11.70 -10.51
N SER A 252 -2.07 11.01 -10.26
CA SER A 252 -2.63 9.98 -11.15
C SER A 252 -2.92 10.52 -12.56
N THR A 253 -3.20 11.81 -12.71
CA THR A 253 -3.48 12.44 -14.02
C THR A 253 -2.25 12.48 -14.93
N THR A 254 -1.05 12.31 -14.37
CA THR A 254 0.21 12.27 -15.12
C THR A 254 0.63 10.84 -15.51
N LEU A 255 -0.11 9.82 -15.07
CA LEU A 255 0.14 8.42 -15.41
C LEU A 255 -0.62 8.06 -16.70
N ASN A 256 0.09 8.03 -17.84
CA ASN A 256 -0.51 7.72 -19.12
C ASN A 256 0.49 7.05 -20.07
N SER A 257 0.04 6.66 -21.27
CA SER A 257 0.85 5.92 -22.24
C SER A 257 2.04 6.68 -22.83
N THR A 258 2.17 7.99 -22.56
CA THR A 258 3.32 8.80 -22.99
C THR A 258 4.38 8.94 -21.89
N THR A 259 3.98 8.75 -20.63
CA THR A 259 4.86 8.90 -19.46
C THR A 259 5.28 7.56 -18.87
N VAL A 260 4.49 6.51 -19.12
CA VAL A 260 4.77 5.12 -18.73
C VAL A 260 4.73 4.24 -19.98
N LEU A 261 5.89 3.70 -20.36
CA LEU A 261 6.07 2.96 -21.60
C LEU A 261 6.59 1.55 -21.32
N LEU A 262 5.87 0.54 -21.79
CA LEU A 262 6.34 -0.85 -21.83
C LEU A 262 6.60 -1.26 -23.28
N LYS A 263 7.78 -1.79 -23.57
CA LYS A 263 8.18 -2.22 -24.91
C LYS A 263 8.84 -3.60 -24.89
N GLU A 264 8.61 -4.39 -25.93
CA GLU A 264 9.43 -5.57 -26.22
C GLU A 264 10.85 -5.11 -26.54
N ASP A 265 11.85 -5.61 -25.81
CA ASP A 265 13.23 -5.07 -25.85
C ASP A 265 13.89 -5.32 -27.21
N ALA A 266 13.62 -6.47 -27.83
CA ALA A 266 14.23 -6.86 -29.10
C ALA A 266 13.65 -6.11 -30.32
N THR A 267 12.36 -5.82 -30.33
CA THR A 267 11.66 -5.25 -31.50
C THR A 267 11.32 -3.78 -31.34
N GLY A 268 11.32 -3.27 -30.11
CA GLY A 268 10.82 -1.93 -29.77
C GLY A 268 9.29 -1.80 -29.83
N ALA A 269 8.56 -2.90 -30.04
CA ALA A 269 7.11 -2.90 -30.13
C ALA A 269 6.48 -2.45 -28.80
N SER A 270 5.60 -1.45 -28.86
CA SER A 270 4.87 -0.96 -27.70
C SER A 270 3.84 -1.96 -27.20
N VAL A 271 3.76 -2.11 -25.88
CA VAL A 271 2.72 -2.84 -25.17
C VAL A 271 1.80 -1.84 -24.48
N ALA A 272 0.50 -2.00 -24.69
CA ALA A 272 -0.49 -1.19 -23.99
C ALA A 272 -0.52 -1.56 -22.49
N VAL A 273 -0.56 -0.54 -21.64
CA VAL A 273 -0.54 -0.67 -20.18
C VAL A 273 -1.62 0.19 -19.55
N SER A 274 -2.06 -0.20 -18.35
CA SER A 274 -2.99 0.52 -17.49
C SER A 274 -2.23 0.90 -16.20
N PRO A 275 -1.62 2.10 -16.14
CA PRO A 275 -0.90 2.54 -14.96
C PRO A 275 -1.86 3.14 -13.92
N ASN A 276 -1.58 2.92 -12.64
CA ASN A 276 -2.26 3.57 -11.52
C ASN A 276 -1.32 3.79 -10.34
N THR A 277 -1.82 4.45 -9.30
CA THR A 277 -1.12 4.66 -8.03
C THR A 277 -2.04 4.27 -6.87
N SER A 278 -1.50 4.16 -5.65
CA SER A 278 -2.29 3.96 -4.43
C SER A 278 -3.06 5.23 -4.07
N GLY A 279 -4.03 5.14 -3.16
CA GLY A 279 -4.66 6.32 -2.56
C GLY A 279 -3.66 7.31 -1.96
N GLY A 280 -2.60 6.78 -1.33
CA GLY A 280 -1.47 7.55 -0.81
C GLY A 280 -0.65 8.27 -1.90
N GLY A 281 -0.63 7.76 -3.13
CA GLY A 281 0.27 8.23 -4.19
C GLY A 281 1.71 7.76 -3.99
N ASP A 282 1.94 6.76 -3.15
CA ASP A 282 3.24 6.25 -2.70
C ASP A 282 3.66 4.94 -3.39
N VAL A 283 2.85 4.45 -4.33
CA VAL A 283 3.14 3.28 -5.17
C VAL A 283 2.84 3.62 -6.62
N ILE A 284 3.65 3.13 -7.57
CA ILE A 284 3.27 3.09 -8.99
C ILE A 284 3.00 1.64 -9.40
N VAL A 285 1.89 1.40 -10.11
CA VAL A 285 1.55 0.10 -10.68
C VAL A 285 1.37 0.24 -12.18
N VAL A 286 1.91 -0.71 -12.95
CA VAL A 286 1.84 -0.74 -14.41
C VAL A 286 1.43 -2.14 -14.85
N LYS A 287 0.16 -2.31 -15.18
CA LYS A 287 -0.41 -3.60 -15.62
C LYS A 287 -0.50 -3.66 -17.15
N PRO A 288 0.07 -4.66 -17.84
CA PRO A 288 -0.20 -4.90 -19.26
C PRO A 288 -1.70 -5.15 -19.50
N THR A 289 -2.26 -4.56 -20.55
CA THR A 289 -3.69 -4.73 -20.91
C THR A 289 -3.97 -6.03 -21.68
N ALA A 290 -2.94 -6.78 -22.01
CA ALA A 290 -2.99 -8.10 -22.59
C ALA A 290 -1.81 -8.92 -22.06
N ARG A 291 -1.96 -10.25 -22.07
CA ARG A 291 -0.88 -11.18 -21.75
C ARG A 291 0.35 -10.88 -22.60
N LEU A 292 1.50 -10.75 -21.95
CA LEU A 292 2.79 -10.63 -22.60
C LEU A 292 3.16 -11.94 -23.32
N LYS A 293 4.08 -11.87 -24.29
CA LYS A 293 4.61 -13.06 -24.95
C LYS A 293 5.43 -13.87 -23.95
N ASP A 294 5.43 -15.19 -24.10
CA ASP A 294 6.25 -16.08 -23.27
C ASP A 294 7.74 -15.90 -23.59
N ASN A 295 8.62 -16.13 -22.60
CA ASN A 295 10.08 -16.10 -22.77
C ASN A 295 10.61 -14.86 -23.49
N THR A 296 9.99 -13.70 -23.25
CA THR A 296 10.25 -12.47 -23.98
C THR A 296 10.74 -11.38 -23.02
N LYS A 297 11.80 -10.68 -23.42
CA LYS A 297 12.36 -9.57 -22.66
C LYS A 297 11.59 -8.29 -22.94
N TYR A 298 11.21 -7.60 -21.86
CA TYR A 298 10.52 -6.32 -21.90
C TYR A 298 11.31 -5.25 -21.16
N ARG A 299 11.13 -4.00 -21.61
CA ARG A 299 11.67 -2.79 -20.98
C ARG A 299 10.53 -1.90 -20.56
N LEU A 300 10.50 -1.55 -19.27
CA LEU A 300 9.64 -0.51 -18.74
C LEU A 300 10.45 0.79 -18.61
N THR A 301 9.87 1.90 -19.07
CA THR A 301 10.41 3.25 -18.89
C THR A 301 9.34 4.14 -18.28
N ILE A 302 9.68 4.78 -17.16
CA ILE A 302 8.88 5.83 -16.53
C ILE A 302 9.65 7.14 -16.72
N THR A 303 9.03 8.11 -17.37
CA THR A 303 9.69 9.39 -17.71
C THR A 303 9.52 10.42 -16.59
N ASP A 304 10.22 11.54 -16.71
CA ASP A 304 10.01 12.73 -15.87
C ASP A 304 8.70 13.48 -16.16
N GLY A 305 7.89 12.98 -17.11
CA GLY A 305 6.53 13.42 -17.32
C GLY A 305 5.56 12.96 -16.22
N VAL A 306 5.89 11.88 -15.48
CA VAL A 306 5.18 11.51 -14.25
C VAL A 306 5.53 12.52 -13.16
N LYS A 307 4.53 13.04 -12.45
CA LYS A 307 4.72 14.06 -11.41
C LYS A 307 4.00 13.70 -10.12
N ASP A 308 4.45 14.32 -9.04
CA ASP A 308 3.68 14.38 -7.80
C ASP A 308 2.55 15.43 -7.88
N VAL A 309 1.66 15.41 -6.90
CA VAL A 309 0.52 16.34 -6.79
C VAL A 309 0.95 17.82 -6.67
N ASN A 310 2.22 18.07 -6.36
CA ASN A 310 2.83 19.40 -6.25
C ASN A 310 3.59 19.81 -7.52
N GLY A 311 3.60 18.97 -8.56
CA GLY A 311 4.23 19.23 -9.86
C GLY A 311 5.71 18.87 -9.95
N LEU A 312 6.30 18.24 -8.93
CA LEU A 312 7.67 17.74 -8.97
C LEU A 312 7.75 16.51 -9.88
N ALA A 313 8.67 16.53 -10.83
CA ALA A 313 8.87 15.41 -11.75
C ALA A 313 9.52 14.21 -11.04
N LEU A 314 8.99 13.00 -11.26
CA LEU A 314 9.62 11.75 -10.85
C LEU A 314 10.99 11.62 -11.51
N LEU A 315 11.99 11.14 -10.77
CA LEU A 315 13.25 10.74 -11.37
C LEU A 315 13.00 9.64 -12.41
N PRO A 316 13.47 9.80 -13.66
CA PRO A 316 13.26 8.79 -14.69
C PRO A 316 13.76 7.42 -14.24
N TYR A 317 12.95 6.40 -14.48
CA TYR A 317 13.24 5.03 -14.08
C TYR A 317 13.16 4.10 -15.29
N THR A 318 14.06 3.13 -15.37
CA THR A 318 14.03 2.11 -16.41
C THR A 318 14.46 0.78 -15.82
N THR A 319 13.74 -0.28 -16.17
CA THR A 319 14.06 -1.66 -15.78
C THR A 319 13.78 -2.60 -16.95
N THR A 320 14.40 -3.76 -16.93
CA THR A 320 14.07 -4.86 -17.84
C THR A 320 13.73 -6.12 -17.07
N PHE A 321 12.85 -6.94 -17.64
CA PHE A 321 12.52 -8.27 -17.11
C PHE A 321 12.20 -9.22 -18.27
N THR A 322 12.30 -10.52 -18.03
CA THR A 322 11.98 -11.55 -19.01
C THR A 322 10.84 -12.40 -18.49
N THR A 323 9.80 -12.54 -19.30
CA THR A 323 8.65 -13.38 -18.96
C THR A 323 9.00 -14.87 -18.98
N GLY A 324 8.29 -15.66 -18.19
CA GLY A 324 8.33 -17.13 -18.27
C GLY A 324 7.31 -17.67 -19.28
N VAL A 325 6.90 -18.91 -19.06
CA VAL A 325 5.79 -19.54 -19.79
C VAL A 325 4.51 -19.37 -18.98
N TYR A 326 3.48 -18.80 -19.59
CA TYR A 326 2.16 -18.74 -19.00
C TYR A 326 1.54 -20.14 -18.95
N THR A 327 1.16 -20.57 -17.74
CA THR A 327 0.34 -21.77 -17.56
C THR A 327 -1.08 -21.30 -17.23
N PRO A 328 -2.05 -21.43 -18.14
CA PRO A 328 -3.42 -21.04 -17.83
C PRO A 328 -3.93 -21.85 -16.64
N PRO A 329 -4.69 -21.24 -15.72
CA PRO A 329 -5.31 -21.99 -14.64
C PRO A 329 -6.22 -23.07 -15.24
N SER A 330 -6.16 -24.29 -14.69
CA SER A 330 -7.00 -25.41 -15.11
C SER A 330 -8.42 -25.22 -14.57
N THR A 331 -9.16 -24.28 -15.13
CA THR A 331 -10.53 -23.99 -14.73
C THR A 331 -11.45 -23.93 -15.95
N ASN A 332 -12.59 -24.60 -15.84
CA ASN A 332 -13.69 -24.48 -16.80
C ASN A 332 -14.56 -23.23 -16.52
N LEU A 333 -14.23 -22.46 -15.47
CA LEU A 333 -14.93 -21.23 -15.15
C LEU A 333 -14.54 -20.14 -16.14
N ALA A 334 -15.54 -19.62 -16.84
CA ALA A 334 -15.36 -18.51 -17.75
C ALA A 334 -16.63 -17.67 -17.85
N PHE A 335 -16.43 -16.40 -18.17
CA PHE A 335 -17.46 -15.41 -18.41
C PHE A 335 -17.25 -14.78 -19.78
N THR A 336 -18.32 -14.17 -20.29
CA THR A 336 -18.29 -13.30 -21.47
C THR A 336 -18.52 -11.87 -21.00
N GLN A 337 -17.54 -11.00 -21.21
CA GLN A 337 -17.71 -9.58 -20.98
C GLN A 337 -18.60 -8.99 -22.06
N VAL A 338 -19.55 -8.16 -21.65
CA VAL A 338 -20.48 -7.44 -22.52
C VAL A 338 -20.40 -5.96 -22.18
N ASP A 339 -20.17 -5.16 -23.22
CA ASP A 339 -20.17 -3.70 -23.11
C ASP A 339 -21.59 -3.18 -22.87
N LEU A 340 -21.70 -2.15 -22.03
CA LEU A 340 -22.96 -1.54 -21.65
C LEU A 340 -22.99 -0.08 -22.15
N PRO A 341 -23.31 0.17 -23.42
CA PRO A 341 -23.19 1.50 -24.04
C PRO A 341 -24.15 2.55 -23.46
N THR A 342 -25.17 2.11 -22.73
CA THR A 342 -26.15 2.96 -22.03
C THR A 342 -25.63 3.48 -20.68
N VAL A 343 -24.54 2.91 -20.16
CA VAL A 343 -23.91 3.35 -18.90
C VAL A 343 -23.12 4.63 -19.17
N PRO A 344 -23.49 5.78 -18.57
CA PRO A 344 -22.77 7.02 -18.80
C PRO A 344 -21.34 6.93 -18.26
N THR A 345 -20.35 7.36 -19.05
CA THR A 345 -18.94 7.22 -18.68
C THR A 345 -18.43 8.34 -17.78
N SER A 346 -19.19 9.44 -17.65
CA SER A 346 -18.80 10.64 -16.91
C SER A 346 -18.93 10.53 -15.39
N TYR A 347 -19.38 9.38 -14.88
CA TYR A 347 -19.54 9.13 -13.45
C TYR A 347 -18.48 8.15 -12.96
N ALA A 348 -17.78 8.51 -11.89
CA ALA A 348 -16.97 7.60 -11.11
C ALA A 348 -17.86 6.69 -10.26
N TYR A 349 -18.17 5.50 -10.75
CA TYR A 349 -18.97 4.50 -10.03
C TYR A 349 -18.18 3.91 -8.87
N THR A 350 -18.81 3.86 -7.69
CA THR A 350 -18.19 3.34 -6.47
C THR A 350 -18.70 1.96 -6.11
N SER A 351 -20.02 1.77 -6.12
CA SER A 351 -20.64 0.50 -5.73
C SER A 351 -21.88 0.19 -6.55
N VAL A 352 -22.22 -1.09 -6.63
CA VAL A 352 -23.36 -1.63 -7.39
C VAL A 352 -24.18 -2.59 -6.52
N GLU A 353 -25.50 -2.51 -6.60
CA GLU A 353 -26.41 -3.37 -5.82
C GLU A 353 -27.68 -3.68 -6.61
N MET A 354 -28.18 -4.90 -6.48
CA MET A 354 -29.48 -5.30 -7.02
C MET A 354 -30.62 -4.83 -6.12
N GLY A 355 -31.59 -4.13 -6.70
CA GLY A 355 -32.78 -3.64 -6.01
C GLY A 355 -33.90 -4.67 -5.88
N PRO A 356 -34.81 -4.50 -4.91
CA PRO A 356 -35.98 -5.37 -4.74
C PRO A 356 -37.03 -5.20 -5.85
N ASP A 357 -36.87 -4.20 -6.73
CA ASP A 357 -37.64 -3.97 -7.94
C ASP A 357 -37.04 -4.65 -9.19
N GLY A 358 -35.97 -5.44 -9.02
CA GLY A 358 -35.28 -6.13 -10.12
C GLY A 358 -34.38 -5.24 -10.97
N LYS A 359 -34.10 -4.01 -10.53
CA LYS A 359 -33.20 -3.07 -11.21
C LYS A 359 -31.79 -3.08 -10.61
N LEU A 360 -30.81 -2.63 -11.39
CA LEU A 360 -29.44 -2.41 -10.89
C LEU A 360 -29.31 -0.96 -10.41
N TYR A 361 -28.70 -0.77 -9.24
CA TYR A 361 -28.38 0.54 -8.69
C TYR A 361 -26.87 0.71 -8.63
N ALA A 362 -26.38 1.90 -8.97
CA ALA A 362 -24.96 2.25 -8.87
C ALA A 362 -24.78 3.60 -8.18
N SER A 363 -23.86 3.70 -7.22
CA SER A 363 -23.50 4.95 -6.56
C SER A 363 -22.26 5.60 -7.18
N THR A 364 -22.06 6.89 -6.91
CA THR A 364 -20.93 7.65 -7.46
C THR A 364 -20.08 8.37 -6.40
N LEU A 365 -18.88 8.80 -6.77
CA LEU A 365 -18.04 9.68 -5.95
C LEU A 365 -18.69 11.05 -5.68
N THR A 366 -19.66 11.47 -6.50
CA THR A 366 -20.34 12.78 -6.40
C THR A 366 -21.70 12.69 -5.69
N GLY A 367 -22.27 11.50 -5.53
CA GLY A 367 -23.42 11.24 -4.66
C GLY A 367 -24.73 10.98 -5.38
N GLU A 368 -24.73 10.92 -6.71
CA GLU A 368 -25.86 10.40 -7.48
C GLU A 368 -26.01 8.90 -7.29
N ILE A 369 -27.26 8.44 -7.39
CA ILE A 369 -27.59 7.02 -7.53
C ILE A 369 -28.19 6.82 -8.92
N LEU A 370 -27.56 5.99 -9.74
CA LEU A 370 -28.07 5.63 -11.06
C LEU A 370 -28.85 4.32 -10.97
N ARG A 371 -30.09 4.33 -11.45
CA ARG A 371 -30.98 3.16 -11.43
C ARG A 371 -31.25 2.68 -12.85
N PHE A 372 -30.83 1.47 -13.16
CA PHE A 372 -30.90 0.88 -14.49
C PHE A 372 -31.99 -0.18 -14.57
N ALA A 373 -32.85 -0.10 -15.58
CA ALA A 373 -33.60 -1.26 -16.01
C ALA A 373 -32.65 -2.34 -16.55
N ILE A 374 -32.93 -3.61 -16.27
CA ILE A 374 -32.17 -4.73 -16.80
C ILE A 374 -32.99 -5.39 -17.92
N ASN A 375 -32.41 -5.43 -19.11
CA ASN A 375 -33.01 -6.07 -20.27
C ASN A 375 -32.95 -7.60 -20.11
N ALA A 376 -33.76 -8.32 -20.91
CA ALA A 376 -33.83 -9.79 -20.84
C ALA A 376 -32.47 -10.49 -21.06
N ASP A 377 -31.56 -9.88 -21.82
CA ASP A 377 -30.21 -10.40 -22.06
C ASP A 377 -29.20 -10.02 -20.96
N GLY A 378 -29.63 -9.30 -19.92
CA GLY A 378 -28.82 -8.78 -18.83
C GLY A 378 -28.17 -7.42 -19.11
N THR A 379 -28.25 -6.88 -20.32
CA THR A 379 -27.75 -5.52 -20.60
C THR A 379 -28.56 -4.48 -19.85
N LEU A 380 -27.98 -3.30 -19.64
CA LEU A 380 -28.63 -2.20 -18.91
C LEU A 380 -29.33 -1.26 -19.88
N GLY A 381 -30.53 -0.79 -19.54
CA GLY A 381 -31.19 0.33 -20.21
C GLY A 381 -30.59 1.69 -19.82
N THR A 382 -31.12 2.77 -20.38
CA THR A 382 -30.77 4.13 -19.92
C THR A 382 -31.14 4.31 -18.45
N PRO A 383 -30.25 4.82 -17.58
CA PRO A 383 -30.54 4.97 -16.17
C PRO A 383 -31.46 6.15 -15.85
N ASP A 384 -32.27 5.99 -14.81
CA ASP A 384 -32.76 7.14 -14.04
C ASP A 384 -31.61 7.66 -13.17
N ILE A 385 -31.34 8.96 -13.22
CA ILE A 385 -30.32 9.60 -12.38
C ILE A 385 -31.00 10.22 -11.16
N LEU A 386 -30.88 9.56 -10.02
CA LEU A 386 -31.51 9.95 -8.76
C LEU A 386 -30.58 10.89 -7.99
N LYS A 387 -31.05 12.11 -7.72
CA LYS A 387 -30.26 13.20 -7.11
C LYS A 387 -30.69 13.55 -5.68
N GLY A 388 -31.45 12.67 -5.01
CA GLY A 388 -31.98 12.92 -3.66
C GLY A 388 -30.91 13.40 -2.68
N LEU A 389 -29.82 12.64 -2.55
CA LEU A 389 -28.69 13.00 -1.68
C LEU A 389 -28.02 14.31 -2.12
N VAL A 390 -27.71 14.45 -3.41
CA VAL A 390 -27.05 15.65 -3.95
C VAL A 390 -27.87 16.91 -3.71
N ASN A 391 -29.19 16.84 -3.90
CA ASN A 391 -30.10 17.97 -3.67
C ASN A 391 -30.18 18.33 -2.18
N ALA A 392 -30.13 17.34 -1.29
CA ALA A 392 -30.25 17.55 0.15
C ALA A 392 -28.93 18.00 0.82
N GLN A 393 -27.78 17.53 0.34
CA GLN A 393 -26.49 17.67 1.04
C GLN A 393 -25.33 18.16 0.16
N GLY A 394 -25.56 18.41 -1.13
CA GLY A 394 -24.50 18.67 -2.11
C GLY A 394 -23.70 17.40 -2.42
N ASN A 395 -22.52 17.57 -3.03
CA ASN A 395 -21.69 16.43 -3.43
C ASN A 395 -21.21 15.65 -2.20
N ARG A 396 -21.45 14.34 -2.22
CA ARG A 396 -21.08 13.39 -1.17
C ARG A 396 -20.58 12.12 -1.83
N THR A 397 -19.41 11.64 -1.43
CA THR A 397 -18.89 10.36 -1.91
C THR A 397 -19.63 9.21 -1.25
N VAL A 398 -20.38 8.44 -2.03
CA VAL A 398 -21.12 7.28 -1.54
C VAL A 398 -20.26 6.03 -1.77
N ILE A 399 -20.06 5.21 -0.74
CA ILE A 399 -19.32 3.94 -0.85
C ILE A 399 -20.28 2.78 -0.60
N GLY A 400 -20.87 2.68 0.57
CA GLY A 400 -21.80 1.59 0.89
C GLY A 400 -23.17 1.80 0.23
N LEU A 401 -23.74 0.71 -0.28
CA LEU A 401 -25.03 0.68 -0.96
C LEU A 401 -25.77 -0.62 -0.61
N LYS A 402 -26.81 -0.56 0.24
CA LYS A 402 -27.56 -1.77 0.63
C LYS A 402 -29.04 -1.52 0.86
N PHE A 403 -29.89 -2.29 0.19
CA PHE A 403 -31.32 -2.24 0.47
C PHE A 403 -31.63 -2.82 1.85
N ASP A 404 -32.54 -2.15 2.56
CA ASP A 404 -33.12 -2.65 3.80
C ASP A 404 -33.84 -3.99 3.52
N PRO A 405 -33.72 -5.02 4.39
CA PRO A 405 -34.41 -6.29 4.20
C PRO A 405 -35.95 -6.18 4.11
N THR A 406 -36.52 -5.07 4.59
CA THR A 406 -37.95 -4.77 4.48
C THR A 406 -38.33 -3.97 3.23
N SER A 407 -37.36 -3.64 2.38
CA SER A 407 -37.60 -2.90 1.14
C SER A 407 -38.33 -3.77 0.12
N THR A 408 -39.31 -3.17 -0.56
CA THR A 408 -40.04 -3.81 -1.67
C THR A 408 -39.95 -2.94 -2.91
N ALA A 409 -40.40 -3.47 -4.05
CA ALA A 409 -40.41 -2.71 -5.31
C ALA A 409 -41.17 -1.37 -5.21
N ASP A 410 -42.26 -1.33 -4.43
CA ASP A 410 -43.08 -0.13 -4.23
C ASP A 410 -42.66 0.72 -3.02
N ASN A 411 -41.74 0.21 -2.18
CA ASN A 411 -41.27 0.88 -0.97
C ASN A 411 -39.75 0.71 -0.84
N LEU A 412 -39.03 1.49 -1.63
CA LEU A 412 -37.58 1.48 -1.65
C LEU A 412 -37.02 2.13 -0.38
N LYS A 413 -36.10 1.42 0.27
CA LYS A 413 -35.34 1.83 1.45
C LYS A 413 -33.89 1.41 1.26
N LEU A 414 -33.04 2.39 0.94
CA LEU A 414 -31.65 2.17 0.60
C LEU A 414 -30.75 2.81 1.65
N TRP A 415 -30.01 1.98 2.37
CA TRP A 415 -28.97 2.43 3.28
C TRP A 415 -27.70 2.71 2.51
N ILE A 416 -27.12 3.88 2.80
CA ILE A 416 -25.84 4.28 2.24
C ILE A 416 -24.87 4.64 3.35
N SER A 417 -23.58 4.36 3.11
CA SER A 417 -22.53 5.14 3.75
C SER A 417 -22.10 6.24 2.78
N ASN A 418 -21.94 7.45 3.30
CA ASN A 418 -21.49 8.57 2.50
C ASN A 418 -20.48 9.42 3.25
N ASN A 419 -19.63 10.12 2.51
CA ASN A 419 -18.43 10.81 2.99
C ASN A 419 -18.33 12.18 2.34
N ALA A 420 -17.56 13.10 2.94
CA ALA A 420 -17.37 14.42 2.32
C ALA A 420 -16.74 14.22 0.93
N PHE A 421 -17.19 14.97 -0.06
CA PHE A 421 -16.60 14.86 -1.39
C PHE A 421 -15.12 15.22 -1.36
N TYR A 422 -14.28 14.35 -1.90
CA TYR A 422 -12.87 14.61 -2.12
C TYR A 422 -12.61 14.59 -3.63
N ASN A 423 -12.16 15.72 -4.17
CA ASN A 423 -11.86 15.82 -5.59
C ASN A 423 -10.53 15.11 -5.89
N VAL A 424 -10.62 13.87 -6.37
CA VAL A 424 -9.45 13.03 -6.67
C VAL A 424 -8.53 13.61 -7.76
N LEU A 425 -9.06 14.47 -8.63
CA LEU A 425 -8.30 15.15 -9.69
C LEU A 425 -7.63 16.44 -9.19
N ASN A 426 -8.27 17.13 -8.24
CA ASN A 426 -7.77 18.35 -7.63
C ASN A 426 -7.74 18.17 -6.11
N LYS A 427 -6.72 17.45 -5.64
CA LYS A 427 -6.48 17.04 -4.26
C LYS A 427 -6.27 18.19 -3.25
N SER A 428 -6.53 19.44 -3.63
CA SER A 428 -6.18 20.65 -2.87
C SER A 428 -7.06 20.96 -1.66
N ASN A 429 -8.18 20.25 -1.48
CA ASN A 429 -9.11 20.47 -0.36
C ASN A 429 -9.32 19.15 0.38
N PRO A 430 -8.41 18.76 1.27
CA PRO A 430 -8.56 17.54 2.03
C PRO A 430 -9.78 17.65 2.95
N PRO A 431 -10.55 16.58 3.09
CA PRO A 431 -11.78 16.53 3.88
C PRO A 431 -11.49 16.59 5.38
N ALA A 432 -12.44 17.13 6.14
CA ALA A 432 -12.41 17.05 7.60
C ALA A 432 -12.52 15.60 8.10
N ASP A 433 -11.93 15.33 9.27
CA ASP A 433 -11.88 14.01 9.91
C ASP A 433 -13.28 13.42 10.10
N PHE A 434 -14.15 14.07 10.88
CA PHE A 434 -15.49 13.55 11.19
C PHE A 434 -16.53 13.96 10.14
N SER A 435 -16.47 13.36 8.95
CA SER A 435 -17.40 13.67 7.86
C SER A 435 -18.11 12.47 7.22
N GLY A 436 -17.85 11.26 7.71
CA GLY A 436 -18.61 10.05 7.34
C GLY A 436 -20.00 10.05 7.96
N LYS A 437 -20.95 9.40 7.28
CA LYS A 437 -22.36 9.27 7.67
C LYS A 437 -22.96 7.93 7.27
N ILE A 438 -23.97 7.50 8.01
CA ILE A 438 -24.94 6.46 7.59
C ILE A 438 -26.29 7.13 7.38
N THR A 439 -26.83 7.00 6.18
CA THR A 439 -28.04 7.69 5.73
C THR A 439 -29.01 6.68 5.10
N LEU A 440 -30.29 6.83 5.40
CA LEU A 440 -31.36 6.10 4.72
C LEU A 440 -31.95 7.00 3.63
N LEU A 441 -31.94 6.51 2.39
CA LEU A 441 -32.68 7.07 1.27
C LEU A 441 -33.97 6.28 1.08
N SER A 442 -35.11 6.96 0.93
CA SER A 442 -36.39 6.28 0.72
C SER A 442 -37.33 7.03 -0.21
N GLY A 443 -38.41 6.35 -0.61
CA GLY A 443 -39.38 6.83 -1.60
C GLY A 443 -39.07 6.30 -3.00
N ALA A 444 -40.04 6.42 -3.92
CA ALA A 444 -39.92 5.86 -5.27
C ALA A 444 -38.69 6.37 -6.06
N ASN A 445 -38.22 7.58 -5.73
CA ASN A 445 -37.04 8.22 -6.34
C ASN A 445 -35.86 8.37 -5.37
N LEU A 446 -35.92 7.74 -4.18
CA LEU A 446 -34.87 7.83 -3.16
C LEU A 446 -34.53 9.28 -2.76
N ASP A 447 -35.54 10.14 -2.72
CA ASP A 447 -35.44 11.59 -2.48
C ASP A 447 -35.71 11.99 -1.03
N THR A 448 -36.25 11.09 -0.21
CA THR A 448 -36.31 11.28 1.24
C THR A 448 -34.97 10.89 1.84
N VAL A 449 -34.19 11.88 2.27
CA VAL A 449 -32.84 11.72 2.83
C VAL A 449 -32.88 11.86 4.35
N LYS A 450 -32.56 10.79 5.07
CA LYS A 450 -32.56 10.79 6.54
C LYS A 450 -31.24 10.29 7.09
N ASP A 451 -30.45 11.18 7.68
CA ASP A 451 -29.23 10.81 8.39
C ASP A 451 -29.59 10.06 9.68
N TYR A 452 -28.99 8.88 9.87
CA TYR A 452 -29.10 8.11 11.11
C TYR A 452 -27.86 8.27 11.98
N VAL A 453 -26.68 8.28 11.36
CA VAL A 453 -25.39 8.44 12.03
C VAL A 453 -24.60 9.53 11.33
N ILE A 454 -24.03 10.45 12.10
CA ILE A 454 -23.08 11.48 11.63
C ILE A 454 -21.83 11.47 12.50
N GLY A 455 -20.75 12.10 12.03
CA GLY A 455 -19.52 12.24 12.81
C GLY A 455 -18.68 10.97 12.83
N LEU A 456 -18.77 10.14 11.79
CA LEU A 456 -17.82 9.04 11.58
C LEU A 456 -16.49 9.60 11.06
N PRO A 457 -15.34 9.10 11.56
CA PRO A 457 -14.03 9.57 11.12
C PRO A 457 -13.76 9.15 9.67
N ARG A 458 -12.78 9.79 9.04
CA ARG A 458 -12.24 9.40 7.74
C ARG A 458 -10.85 9.99 7.55
N SER A 459 -10.05 9.38 6.69
CA SER A 459 -8.75 9.93 6.32
C SER A 459 -8.86 11.21 5.47
N VAL A 460 -7.72 11.86 5.24
CA VAL A 460 -7.59 12.97 4.27
C VAL A 460 -7.72 12.51 2.81
N LYS A 461 -7.79 11.21 2.53
CA LYS A 461 -7.85 10.62 1.19
C LYS A 461 -8.99 9.60 1.11
N ASP A 462 -8.70 8.39 0.65
CA ASP A 462 -9.64 7.35 0.21
C ASP A 462 -10.05 6.33 1.28
N HIS A 463 -9.45 6.35 2.48
CA HIS A 463 -10.00 5.57 3.60
C HIS A 463 -11.20 6.29 4.21
N MET A 464 -12.38 5.69 4.05
CA MET A 464 -13.68 6.30 4.33
C MET A 464 -14.55 5.42 5.24
N THR A 465 -15.77 5.87 5.53
CA THR A 465 -16.84 4.92 5.91
C THR A 465 -17.22 4.16 4.64
N ASN A 466 -16.91 2.86 4.60
CA ASN A 466 -16.98 2.02 3.40
C ASN A 466 -18.30 1.22 3.36
N SER A 467 -18.31 -0.01 2.85
CA SER A 467 -19.54 -0.79 2.63
C SER A 467 -20.44 -0.88 3.86
N VAL A 468 -21.73 -1.05 3.61
CA VAL A 468 -22.79 -1.26 4.60
C VAL A 468 -23.55 -2.51 4.23
N THR A 469 -23.87 -3.36 5.20
CA THR A 469 -24.61 -4.61 4.96
C THR A 469 -25.42 -5.06 6.17
N PHE A 470 -26.30 -6.02 5.95
CA PHE A 470 -27.12 -6.65 6.99
C PHE A 470 -26.67 -8.09 7.23
N ASN A 471 -26.79 -8.51 8.48
CA ASN A 471 -26.72 -9.93 8.83
C ASN A 471 -28.14 -10.49 8.93
N SER A 472 -28.49 -11.47 8.10
CA SER A 472 -29.82 -12.11 8.14
C SER A 472 -30.13 -12.78 9.48
N LYS A 473 -29.11 -13.11 10.28
CA LYS A 473 -29.25 -13.70 11.63
C LYS A 473 -29.45 -12.65 12.73
N GLU A 474 -29.26 -11.37 12.45
CA GLU A 474 -29.46 -10.27 13.41
C GLU A 474 -30.36 -9.16 12.80
N PRO A 475 -31.70 -9.36 12.77
CA PRO A 475 -32.62 -8.39 12.21
C PRO A 475 -32.50 -7.01 12.86
N GLY A 476 -32.52 -5.95 12.05
CA GLY A 476 -32.39 -4.57 12.53
C GLY A 476 -30.97 -4.14 12.89
N VAL A 477 -29.96 -4.91 12.49
CA VAL A 477 -28.55 -4.58 12.73
C VAL A 477 -27.82 -4.35 11.40
N LEU A 478 -27.18 -3.19 11.30
CA LEU A 478 -26.31 -2.81 10.21
C LEU A 478 -24.84 -3.05 10.60
N TYR A 479 -24.06 -3.57 9.66
CA TYR A 479 -22.62 -3.71 9.76
C TYR A 479 -21.95 -2.87 8.68
N PHE A 480 -20.87 -2.19 9.02
CA PHE A 480 -20.11 -1.41 8.04
C PHE A 480 -18.65 -1.29 8.44
N THR A 481 -17.77 -1.18 7.45
CA THR A 481 -16.33 -1.01 7.67
C THR A 481 -15.98 0.47 7.74
N GLN A 482 -15.05 0.77 8.63
CA GLN A 482 -14.54 2.12 8.84
C GLN A 482 -13.04 2.11 8.61
N GLY A 483 -12.59 2.80 7.56
CA GLY A 483 -11.18 2.92 7.21
C GLY A 483 -10.37 3.65 8.29
N SER A 484 -9.05 3.46 8.24
CA SER A 484 -8.07 4.12 9.10
C SER A 484 -7.84 5.58 8.72
N ASN A 485 -7.30 6.39 9.64
CA ASN A 485 -6.87 7.74 9.33
C ASN A 485 -5.43 7.80 8.83
N SER A 486 -4.59 6.84 9.22
CA SER A 486 -3.16 6.80 8.92
C SER A 486 -2.76 5.55 8.12
N ALA A 487 -1.52 5.53 7.64
CA ALA A 487 -0.93 4.39 6.96
C ALA A 487 -0.88 3.14 7.86
N MET A 488 -0.36 3.27 9.09
CA MET A 488 0.01 2.12 9.93
C MET A 488 -0.28 2.31 11.43
N GLY A 489 -1.23 3.20 11.76
CA GLY A 489 -1.79 3.36 13.11
C GLY A 489 -1.20 4.52 13.92
N ALA A 490 -0.11 5.12 13.47
CA ALA A 490 0.37 6.42 13.95
C ALA A 490 0.40 7.45 12.81
N ALA A 491 0.22 8.72 13.17
CA ALA A 491 0.20 9.83 12.21
C ALA A 491 1.46 9.85 11.34
N ASP A 492 1.27 10.05 10.04
CA ASP A 492 2.32 10.08 9.03
C ASP A 492 2.04 11.18 7.97
N PRO A 493 3.06 11.70 7.27
CA PRO A 493 2.89 12.82 6.36
C PRO A 493 2.07 12.49 5.11
N THR A 494 2.11 11.25 4.62
CA THR A 494 1.36 10.84 3.42
C THR A 494 -0.15 10.90 3.66
N TRP A 495 -0.57 10.63 4.88
CA TRP A 495 -1.97 10.67 5.34
C TRP A 495 -2.30 11.93 6.17
N GLY A 496 -1.56 13.01 5.93
CA GLY A 496 -1.88 14.35 6.44
C GLY A 496 -1.62 14.54 7.93
N ASN A 497 -0.72 13.73 8.52
CA ASN A 497 -0.42 13.69 9.95
C ASN A 497 -1.68 13.57 10.82
N ARG A 498 -2.69 12.84 10.33
CA ARG A 498 -3.95 12.64 11.04
C ARG A 498 -3.85 11.43 11.98
N SER A 499 -4.10 11.66 13.27
CA SER A 499 -4.19 10.59 14.27
C SER A 499 -5.42 9.70 14.03
N GLU A 500 -5.32 8.45 14.47
CA GLU A 500 -6.46 7.55 14.54
C GLU A 500 -7.50 8.02 15.56
N GLN A 501 -8.78 7.85 15.23
CA GLN A 501 -9.93 7.99 16.11
C GLN A 501 -10.40 6.60 16.58
N LEU A 502 -11.22 6.57 17.63
CA LEU A 502 -11.58 5.31 18.30
C LEU A 502 -12.32 4.32 17.38
N LEU A 503 -13.07 4.84 16.40
CA LEU A 503 -13.84 4.04 15.44
C LEU A 503 -13.06 3.66 14.17
N ASN A 504 -11.86 4.21 13.95
CA ASN A 504 -11.06 3.91 12.77
C ASN A 504 -10.54 2.47 12.75
N GLY A 505 -10.38 1.93 11.55
CA GLY A 505 -9.76 0.63 11.30
C GLY A 505 -10.56 -0.52 11.89
N ALA A 506 -11.88 -0.56 11.65
CA ALA A 506 -12.79 -1.47 12.34
C ALA A 506 -13.99 -1.92 11.49
N LEU A 507 -14.54 -3.09 11.83
CA LEU A 507 -15.91 -3.47 11.48
C LEU A 507 -16.83 -2.98 12.60
N LEU A 508 -17.77 -2.11 12.26
CA LEU A 508 -18.72 -1.51 13.18
C LEU A 508 -20.08 -2.21 13.09
N ARG A 509 -20.78 -2.27 14.24
CA ARG A 509 -22.13 -2.85 14.38
C ARG A 509 -23.08 -1.78 14.93
N LEU A 510 -24.09 -1.42 14.14
CA LEU A 510 -25.14 -0.46 14.46
C LEU A 510 -26.47 -1.18 14.70
N ASP A 511 -26.98 -1.11 15.91
CA ASP A 511 -28.26 -1.68 16.31
C ASP A 511 -29.37 -0.62 16.16
N LEU A 512 -30.20 -0.77 15.12
CA LEU A 512 -31.24 0.20 14.80
C LEU A 512 -32.33 0.27 15.88
N ASN A 513 -32.50 -0.79 16.68
CA ASN A 513 -33.48 -0.82 17.77
C ASN A 513 -33.03 -0.01 18.99
N LYS A 514 -31.75 0.33 19.08
CA LYS A 514 -31.18 1.17 20.15
C LYS A 514 -31.08 2.64 19.77
N MET A 515 -31.45 3.01 18.54
CA MET A 515 -31.29 4.39 18.08
C MET A 515 -32.08 5.37 18.95
N PRO A 516 -31.52 6.57 19.21
CA PRO A 516 -32.24 7.60 19.94
C PRO A 516 -33.49 8.05 19.17
N THR A 517 -34.47 8.58 19.91
CA THR A 517 -35.70 9.14 19.32
C THR A 517 -35.42 10.38 18.46
N THR A 518 -34.42 11.18 18.86
CA THR A 518 -33.91 12.32 18.09
C THR A 518 -32.73 11.86 17.24
N LEU A 519 -32.87 11.98 15.92
CA LEU A 519 -31.84 11.67 14.93
C LEU A 519 -31.28 12.97 14.33
N PRO A 520 -30.03 12.96 13.81
CA PRO A 520 -29.10 11.82 13.77
C PRO A 520 -28.37 11.57 15.10
N LEU A 521 -27.85 10.35 15.28
CA LEU A 521 -26.86 10.03 16.32
C LEU A 521 -25.48 10.57 15.90
N ASP A 522 -24.92 11.49 16.68
CA ASP A 522 -23.54 11.95 16.49
C ASP A 522 -22.56 11.02 17.21
N VAL A 523 -21.71 10.34 16.42
CA VAL A 523 -20.74 9.34 16.91
C VAL A 523 -19.31 9.87 16.98
N THR A 524 -19.12 11.19 16.91
CA THR A 524 -17.81 11.82 17.04
C THR A 524 -17.13 11.37 18.34
N THR A 525 -15.94 10.79 18.22
CA THR A 525 -15.09 10.35 19.36
C THR A 525 -13.99 11.37 19.63
N LYS A 526 -13.30 11.25 20.77
CA LYS A 526 -12.21 12.16 21.15
C LYS A 526 -10.82 11.64 20.74
N ASP A 527 -9.94 12.57 20.39
CA ASP A 527 -8.50 12.37 20.16
C ASP A 527 -7.70 12.13 21.48
N ALA A 528 -6.53 11.50 21.33
CA ALA A 528 -5.78 10.58 22.19
C ALA A 528 -5.22 11.04 23.55
N THR A 529 -5.72 12.12 24.15
CA THR A 529 -5.11 12.64 25.39
C THR A 529 -5.82 12.26 26.69
N ASN A 530 -7.02 11.67 26.65
CA ASN A 530 -7.68 11.16 27.87
C ASN A 530 -8.75 10.08 27.58
N PRO A 531 -8.45 8.79 27.77
CA PRO A 531 -9.31 7.65 27.41
C PRO A 531 -10.45 7.34 28.40
N ASN A 532 -10.62 8.10 29.50
CA ASN A 532 -11.72 7.91 30.45
C ASN A 532 -12.52 9.20 30.68
N ALA A 533 -13.75 9.24 30.17
CA ALA A 533 -14.91 10.02 30.61
C ALA A 533 -14.81 11.56 30.79
N GLY A 534 -15.74 12.29 30.17
CA GLY A 534 -16.22 13.59 30.67
C GLY A 534 -15.79 14.85 29.93
N SER A 535 -15.06 14.77 28.81
CA SER A 535 -14.90 15.95 27.96
C SER A 535 -16.11 16.11 27.05
N THR A 536 -16.62 17.32 26.99
CA THR A 536 -17.59 17.74 26.00
C THR A 536 -16.87 18.17 24.72
N LYS A 537 -17.53 17.99 23.59
CA LYS A 537 -17.21 18.70 22.34
C LYS A 537 -17.26 20.22 22.57
N PRO A 538 -16.74 21.04 21.64
CA PRO A 538 -16.81 22.49 21.75
C PRO A 538 -18.23 23.05 21.93
N ASP A 539 -19.26 22.32 21.47
CA ASP A 539 -20.67 22.68 21.61
C ASP A 539 -21.31 22.29 22.96
N GLY A 540 -20.54 21.70 23.88
CA GLY A 540 -21.01 21.27 25.20
C GLY A 540 -21.65 19.86 25.24
N THR A 541 -21.77 19.16 24.11
CA THR A 541 -22.29 17.77 24.08
C THR A 541 -21.18 16.75 24.38
N PRO A 542 -21.47 15.59 25.00
CA PRO A 542 -20.44 14.58 25.25
C PRO A 542 -19.93 13.92 23.95
N TYR A 543 -18.66 13.54 23.91
CA TYR A 543 -18.15 12.65 22.87
C TYR A 543 -18.79 11.26 22.97
N TYR A 544 -18.87 10.58 21.83
CA TYR A 544 -19.46 9.25 21.74
C TYR A 544 -18.58 8.19 22.41
N ASN A 545 -19.22 7.23 23.09
CA ASN A 545 -18.56 6.08 23.70
C ASN A 545 -19.14 4.77 23.16
N PRO A 546 -18.43 4.03 22.30
CA PRO A 546 -18.90 2.76 21.74
C PRO A 546 -18.91 1.60 22.75
N TYR A 547 -18.37 1.80 23.96
CA TYR A 547 -18.36 0.80 25.04
C TYR A 547 -19.49 0.99 26.06
N ALA A 548 -20.32 2.02 25.92
CA ALA A 548 -21.48 2.19 26.80
C ALA A 548 -22.45 1.01 26.64
N ALA A 549 -23.03 0.51 27.73
CA ALA A 549 -23.88 -0.70 27.72
C ALA A 549 -25.05 -0.64 26.70
N ASN A 550 -25.59 0.55 26.49
CA ASN A 550 -26.69 0.81 25.54
C ASN A 550 -26.25 1.59 24.29
N ALA A 551 -24.96 1.59 23.96
CA ALA A 551 -24.45 2.22 22.74
C ALA A 551 -25.14 1.63 21.49
N PRO A 552 -25.75 2.45 20.61
CA PRO A 552 -26.33 1.95 19.37
C PRO A 552 -25.27 1.48 18.38
N LEU A 553 -24.11 2.15 18.34
CA LEU A 553 -22.96 1.84 17.51
C LEU A 553 -21.83 1.28 18.37
N THR A 554 -21.33 0.09 18.00
CA THR A 554 -20.31 -0.63 18.74
C THR A 554 -19.21 -1.13 17.81
N LEU A 555 -18.03 -1.40 18.37
CA LEU A 555 -16.94 -2.09 17.68
C LEU A 555 -17.23 -3.59 17.64
N TYR A 556 -17.40 -4.17 16.45
CA TYR A 556 -17.55 -5.62 16.30
C TYR A 556 -16.18 -6.30 16.25
N ALA A 557 -15.25 -5.75 15.46
CA ALA A 557 -13.87 -6.19 15.32
C ALA A 557 -12.98 -5.00 14.92
N THR A 558 -11.68 -5.08 15.20
CA THR A 558 -10.73 -3.96 15.08
C THR A 558 -9.47 -4.37 14.33
N GLY A 559 -8.63 -3.40 13.98
CA GLY A 559 -7.40 -3.65 13.23
C GLY A 559 -7.62 -3.94 11.75
N ILE A 560 -8.76 -3.54 11.19
CA ILE A 560 -9.10 -3.72 9.77
C ILE A 560 -8.83 -2.39 9.07
N ARG A 561 -7.61 -2.20 8.54
CA ARG A 561 -7.10 -0.91 8.04
C ARG A 561 -8.06 -0.20 7.08
N ASN A 562 -8.32 -0.78 5.91
CA ASN A 562 -9.25 -0.25 4.93
C ASN A 562 -9.91 -1.41 4.17
N ALA A 563 -10.98 -1.97 4.73
CA ALA A 563 -11.79 -2.96 4.05
C ALA A 563 -12.90 -2.27 3.27
N TYR A 564 -12.94 -2.46 1.96
CA TYR A 564 -13.99 -1.89 1.14
C TYR A 564 -15.33 -2.57 1.43
N ASP A 565 -15.35 -3.90 1.58
CA ASP A 565 -16.57 -4.69 1.72
C ASP A 565 -16.56 -5.76 2.84
N VAL A 566 -17.76 -6.24 3.18
CA VAL A 566 -18.05 -7.30 4.17
C VAL A 566 -18.98 -8.33 3.57
N VAL A 567 -18.55 -9.60 3.60
CA VAL A 567 -19.38 -10.73 3.16
C VAL A 567 -19.76 -11.59 4.36
N PHE A 568 -21.06 -11.69 4.64
CA PHE A 568 -21.63 -12.70 5.52
C PHE A 568 -21.87 -13.97 4.73
N HIS A 569 -20.95 -14.93 4.84
CA HIS A 569 -20.96 -16.13 4.00
C HIS A 569 -21.91 -17.21 4.56
N THR A 570 -22.53 -18.00 3.68
CA THR A 570 -23.37 -19.15 4.06
C THR A 570 -22.67 -20.18 4.95
N ASN A 571 -21.34 -20.32 4.85
CA ASN A 571 -20.53 -21.19 5.72
C ASN A 571 -20.45 -20.69 7.17
N GLY A 572 -21.08 -19.55 7.49
CA GLY A 572 -21.19 -18.98 8.82
C GLY A 572 -20.05 -18.04 9.21
N ASN A 573 -19.06 -17.84 8.34
CA ASN A 573 -17.97 -16.90 8.56
C ASN A 573 -18.28 -15.52 7.98
N ILE A 574 -17.56 -14.51 8.48
CA ILE A 574 -17.57 -13.14 7.95
C ILE A 574 -16.21 -12.91 7.29
N TYR A 575 -16.19 -12.43 6.05
CA TYR A 575 -14.97 -12.14 5.33
C TYR A 575 -14.87 -10.67 4.96
N THR A 576 -13.68 -10.08 5.12
CA THR A 576 -13.39 -8.70 4.75
C THR A 576 -12.06 -8.62 3.99
N PRO A 577 -12.06 -8.49 2.65
CA PRO A 577 -10.85 -8.14 1.92
C PRO A 577 -10.41 -6.73 2.35
N THR A 578 -9.12 -6.58 2.66
CA THR A 578 -8.59 -5.37 3.29
C THR A 578 -7.30 -4.94 2.61
N ASN A 579 -7.21 -3.66 2.25
CA ASN A 579 -5.99 -3.10 1.71
C ASN A 579 -4.95 -2.86 2.81
N GLY A 580 -3.75 -3.41 2.63
CA GLY A 580 -2.55 -3.09 3.37
C GLY A 580 -2.00 -1.71 3.00
N SER A 581 -0.99 -1.28 3.74
CA SER A 581 -0.27 -0.02 3.47
C SER A 581 0.92 -0.21 2.53
N ALA A 582 1.16 0.78 1.68
CA ALA A 582 2.48 1.03 1.11
C ALA A 582 3.54 1.27 2.20
N ALA A 583 4.82 1.21 1.84
CA ALA A 583 5.91 1.47 2.77
C ALA A 583 5.95 2.94 3.23
N GLY A 584 6.64 3.20 4.34
CA GLY A 584 6.94 4.56 4.82
C GLY A 584 5.99 5.11 5.90
N GLY A 585 4.97 4.34 6.29
CA GLY A 585 4.08 4.68 7.39
C GLY A 585 4.72 4.60 8.78
N ASN A 586 3.98 5.01 9.82
CA ASN A 586 4.42 4.96 11.20
C ASN A 586 3.52 4.04 12.05
N THR A 587 4.11 3.26 12.94
CA THR A 587 3.38 2.47 13.96
C THR A 587 3.51 3.15 15.34
N PRO A 588 2.50 3.06 16.21
CA PRO A 588 2.57 3.63 17.54
C PRO A 588 3.51 2.81 18.45
N ALA A 589 4.15 3.48 19.41
CA ALA A 589 4.80 2.80 20.53
C ALA A 589 3.78 2.53 21.65
N SER A 590 3.94 1.44 22.40
CA SER A 590 3.17 1.25 23.63
C SER A 590 3.71 2.13 24.75
N THR A 591 2.82 2.65 25.61
CA THR A 591 3.20 3.34 26.85
C THR A 591 2.88 2.45 28.05
N ALA A 592 3.83 2.28 28.98
CA ALA A 592 3.60 1.50 30.19
C ALA A 592 2.42 2.08 30.99
N GLY A 593 1.45 1.24 31.34
CA GLY A 593 0.24 1.66 32.04
C GLY A 593 -0.74 2.49 31.19
N ALA A 594 -0.61 2.48 29.86
CA ALA A 594 -1.55 3.13 28.95
C ALA A 594 -2.98 2.71 29.28
N LYS A 595 -3.87 3.70 29.42
CA LYS A 595 -5.29 3.47 29.64
C LYS A 595 -5.97 3.29 28.28
N CYS A 596 -6.77 2.25 28.16
CA CYS A 596 -7.50 1.93 26.94
C CYS A 596 -8.88 2.58 27.03
N ALA A 597 -9.47 2.95 25.90
CA ALA A 597 -10.77 3.61 25.85
C ALA A 597 -11.94 2.78 26.42
N ASN A 598 -11.76 1.47 26.58
CA ASN A 598 -12.72 0.58 27.26
C ASN A 598 -12.57 0.59 28.80
N GLY A 599 -11.70 1.44 29.36
CA GLY A 599 -11.40 1.52 30.79
C GLY A 599 -10.32 0.55 31.29
N THR A 600 -9.83 -0.37 30.46
CA THR A 600 -8.74 -1.29 30.85
C THR A 600 -7.38 -0.60 30.80
N THR A 601 -6.34 -1.31 31.23
CA THR A 601 -4.95 -0.84 31.16
C THR A 601 -4.14 -1.82 30.33
N TYR A 602 -3.29 -1.30 29.45
CA TYR A 602 -2.34 -2.10 28.72
C TYR A 602 -1.32 -2.71 29.69
N ASN A 603 -1.32 -4.04 29.76
CA ASN A 603 -0.38 -4.83 30.57
C ASN A 603 0.52 -5.70 29.67
N GLY A 604 0.54 -5.45 28.36
CA GLY A 604 1.41 -6.15 27.42
C GLY A 604 2.87 -5.69 27.52
N PRO A 605 3.78 -6.39 26.83
CA PRO A 605 5.19 -5.99 26.75
C PRO A 605 5.36 -4.62 26.07
N ALA A 606 6.51 -3.98 26.27
CA ALA A 606 6.80 -2.75 25.57
C ALA A 606 6.93 -3.00 24.05
N VAL A 607 6.15 -2.27 23.26
CA VAL A 607 6.17 -2.28 21.80
C VAL A 607 6.90 -1.02 21.32
N PRO A 608 7.98 -1.15 20.54
CA PRO A 608 8.64 0.01 19.94
C PRO A 608 7.76 0.59 18.82
N GLY A 609 7.69 1.92 18.73
CA GLY A 609 7.11 2.57 17.56
C GLY A 609 8.08 2.52 16.40
N LEU A 610 7.57 2.30 15.19
CA LEU A 610 8.35 2.33 13.95
C LEU A 610 8.06 3.63 13.21
N THR A 611 9.10 4.27 12.70
CA THR A 611 8.99 5.27 11.65
C THR A 611 9.45 4.67 10.34
N ASN A 612 8.87 5.07 9.21
CA ASN A 612 9.25 4.55 7.90
C ASN A 612 9.13 3.01 7.80
N ALA A 613 8.05 2.45 8.33
CA ALA A 613 7.83 1.01 8.41
C ALA A 613 7.66 0.34 7.04
N SER A 614 7.98 -0.96 6.97
CA SER A 614 7.89 -1.78 5.76
C SER A 614 6.48 -1.91 5.22
N VAL A 615 6.37 -2.13 3.91
CA VAL A 615 5.12 -2.38 3.18
C VAL A 615 4.32 -3.54 3.80
N GLN A 616 3.00 -3.48 3.72
CA GLN A 616 2.09 -4.55 4.12
C GLN A 616 1.46 -5.24 2.90
N ASN A 617 1.23 -6.54 3.04
CA ASN A 617 0.34 -7.26 2.12
C ASN A 617 -1.12 -6.88 2.35
N ASP A 618 -1.93 -7.12 1.32
CA ASP A 618 -3.38 -7.09 1.39
C ASP A 618 -3.90 -8.45 1.86
N TYR A 619 -4.83 -8.45 2.81
CA TYR A 619 -5.33 -9.69 3.43
C TYR A 619 -6.84 -9.84 3.27
N LEU A 620 -7.28 -11.10 3.17
CA LEU A 620 -8.66 -11.48 3.47
C LEU A 620 -8.72 -11.83 4.95
N PHE A 621 -9.43 -11.03 5.75
CA PHE A 621 -9.68 -11.40 7.14
C PHE A 621 -10.93 -12.24 7.26
N ARG A 622 -10.85 -13.31 8.05
CA ARG A 622 -12.02 -14.04 8.56
C ARG A 622 -12.37 -13.47 9.92
N VAL A 623 -13.41 -12.65 9.96
CA VAL A 623 -13.72 -11.78 11.09
C VAL A 623 -14.60 -12.50 12.12
N VAL A 624 -14.10 -12.54 13.35
CA VAL A 624 -14.84 -12.91 14.57
C VAL A 624 -15.01 -11.71 15.49
N LYS A 625 -16.10 -11.70 16.25
CA LYS A 625 -16.41 -10.66 17.25
C LYS A 625 -15.26 -10.50 18.26
N GLY A 626 -14.79 -9.27 18.45
CA GLY A 626 -13.71 -8.89 19.36
C GLY A 626 -12.30 -9.21 18.85
N GLY A 627 -12.16 -9.72 17.62
CA GLY A 627 -10.85 -9.99 17.02
C GLY A 627 -10.14 -8.71 16.58
N TYR A 628 -8.80 -8.75 16.64
CA TYR A 628 -7.90 -7.74 16.11
C TYR A 628 -7.18 -8.27 14.86
N TYR A 629 -7.08 -7.45 13.80
CA TYR A 629 -6.58 -7.88 12.49
C TYR A 629 -5.33 -7.14 11.99
N GLY A 630 -4.68 -6.36 12.88
CA GLY A 630 -3.30 -5.93 12.64
C GLY A 630 -3.07 -4.46 12.29
N HIS A 631 -4.10 -3.63 12.07
CA HIS A 631 -3.91 -2.17 12.00
C HIS A 631 -3.90 -1.53 13.40
N PRO A 632 -2.80 -0.95 13.90
CA PRO A 632 -2.74 -0.41 15.26
C PRO A 632 -3.72 0.76 15.49
N ASN A 633 -4.22 0.87 16.72
CA ASN A 633 -4.93 2.05 17.20
C ASN A 633 -4.63 2.23 18.70
N PRO A 634 -3.79 3.21 19.07
CA PRO A 634 -3.32 3.36 20.44
C PRO A 634 -4.45 3.71 21.43
N LEU A 635 -5.59 4.25 20.96
CA LEU A 635 -6.76 4.50 21.81
C LEU A 635 -7.38 3.21 22.36
N ARG A 636 -7.21 2.10 21.65
CA ARG A 636 -7.70 0.77 22.03
C ARG A 636 -6.62 -0.09 22.70
N CYS A 637 -5.42 0.47 22.93
CA CYS A 637 -4.23 -0.26 23.34
C CYS A 637 -3.86 -1.39 22.35
N GLU A 638 -4.08 -1.14 21.06
CA GLU A 638 -3.63 -1.98 19.96
C GLU A 638 -2.39 -1.30 19.38
N PHE A 639 -1.21 -1.87 19.61
CA PHE A 639 0.08 -1.25 19.30
C PHE A 639 0.88 -2.04 18.26
N VAL A 640 0.70 -3.36 18.20
CA VAL A 640 1.49 -4.23 17.34
C VAL A 640 0.80 -4.41 16.00
N MET A 641 1.49 -4.02 14.93
CA MET A 641 0.99 -4.21 13.58
C MET A 641 1.10 -5.69 13.15
N ASN A 642 0.03 -6.21 12.55
CA ASN A 642 -0.09 -7.60 12.06
C ASN A 642 0.42 -8.64 13.08
N GLY A 643 1.29 -9.55 12.64
CA GLY A 643 1.87 -10.61 13.45
C GLY A 643 3.02 -10.17 14.36
N GLY A 644 3.45 -8.91 14.29
CA GLY A 644 4.68 -8.45 14.95
C GLY A 644 5.93 -9.02 14.28
N ASN A 645 6.92 -9.43 15.06
CA ASN A 645 8.08 -10.18 14.62
C ASN A 645 8.48 -11.16 15.74
N PRO A 646 7.74 -12.28 15.91
CA PRO A 646 7.84 -13.11 17.11
C PRO A 646 9.13 -13.95 17.15
N THR A 647 9.61 -14.41 16.00
CA THR A 647 10.80 -15.28 15.87
C THR A 647 11.65 -14.83 14.68
N ASN A 648 12.81 -15.45 14.47
CA ASN A 648 13.62 -15.20 13.27
C ASN A 648 13.20 -16.09 12.07
N LEU A 649 12.11 -16.84 12.20
CA LEU A 649 11.55 -17.63 11.11
C LEU A 649 10.61 -16.74 10.31
N ALA A 650 10.70 -16.86 8.99
CA ALA A 650 9.82 -16.12 8.09
C ALA A 650 8.37 -16.57 8.27
N ASP A 651 7.47 -15.61 8.50
CA ASP A 651 6.02 -15.82 8.49
C ASP A 651 5.33 -14.71 7.68
N PRO A 652 4.23 -14.99 6.95
CA PRO A 652 3.70 -13.99 6.04
C PRO A 652 3.09 -12.76 6.72
N ALA A 653 2.79 -12.81 8.03
CA ALA A 653 2.20 -11.72 8.80
C ALA A 653 3.24 -10.84 9.52
N GLU A 654 4.52 -11.21 9.47
CA GLU A 654 5.57 -10.49 10.17
C GLU A 654 5.81 -9.10 9.58
N VAL A 655 6.29 -8.19 10.42
CA VAL A 655 6.72 -6.85 10.04
C VAL A 655 8.22 -6.78 10.28
N VAL A 656 8.98 -7.15 9.26
CA VAL A 656 10.45 -7.15 9.27
C VAL A 656 11.02 -5.96 8.51
N ALA A 657 12.23 -5.57 8.89
CA ALA A 657 12.96 -4.55 8.15
C ALA A 657 13.29 -5.07 6.75
N ALA A 658 13.10 -4.23 5.74
CA ALA A 658 13.37 -4.56 4.35
C ALA A 658 13.87 -3.31 3.63
N ASP A 659 14.99 -3.43 2.93
CA ASP A 659 15.64 -2.33 2.22
C ASP A 659 15.85 -1.11 3.15
N GLN A 660 15.25 0.03 2.81
CA GLN A 660 15.31 1.27 3.59
C GLN A 660 14.25 1.38 4.70
N ASN A 661 13.35 0.40 4.82
CA ASN A 661 12.18 0.43 5.69
C ASN A 661 12.36 -0.39 6.96
N ASN A 662 11.78 0.09 8.05
CA ASN A 662 11.95 -0.49 9.39
C ASN A 662 10.92 -1.59 9.66
N GLY A 663 11.32 -2.56 10.48
CA GLY A 663 10.42 -3.56 11.06
C GLY A 663 10.66 -3.72 12.56
N TYR A 664 9.84 -4.56 13.18
CA TYR A 664 9.98 -4.85 14.60
C TYR A 664 11.22 -5.73 14.87
N PRO A 665 11.86 -5.60 16.04
CA PRO A 665 12.88 -6.54 16.46
C PRO A 665 12.28 -7.92 16.74
N VAL A 666 13.06 -8.96 16.49
CA VAL A 666 12.69 -10.36 16.83
C VAL A 666 12.32 -10.45 18.31
N GLY A 667 11.21 -11.12 18.60
CA GLY A 667 10.60 -11.24 19.92
C GLY A 667 9.42 -10.28 20.16
N THR A 668 9.09 -9.42 19.19
CA THR A 668 7.90 -8.57 19.25
C THR A 668 6.66 -9.43 18.97
N MET A 669 6.00 -9.87 20.03
CA MET A 669 4.79 -10.70 19.92
C MET A 669 3.59 -9.91 19.37
N PRO A 670 2.68 -10.54 18.62
CA PRO A 670 1.43 -9.90 18.22
C PRO A 670 0.58 -9.55 19.45
N ASP A 671 -0.29 -8.55 19.31
CA ASP A 671 -1.25 -8.22 20.36
C ASP A 671 -2.19 -9.42 20.63
N SER A 672 -2.56 -9.63 21.89
CA SER A 672 -3.22 -10.86 22.38
C SER A 672 -4.51 -11.28 21.66
N ASN A 673 -5.22 -10.32 21.06
CA ASN A 673 -6.44 -10.58 20.30
C ASN A 673 -6.24 -10.67 18.79
N TYR A 674 -4.98 -10.72 18.31
CA TYR A 674 -4.68 -10.93 16.90
C TYR A 674 -5.26 -12.26 16.40
N ARG A 675 -5.84 -12.25 15.19
CA ARG A 675 -6.52 -13.42 14.59
C ARG A 675 -5.96 -13.85 13.24
N GLY A 676 -4.91 -13.20 12.75
CA GLY A 676 -4.31 -13.53 11.46
C GLY A 676 -5.24 -13.21 10.28
N PHE A 677 -5.02 -13.91 9.17
CA PHE A 677 -5.77 -13.77 7.93
C PHE A 677 -6.16 -15.14 7.38
N ALA A 678 -7.19 -15.17 6.53
CA ALA A 678 -7.65 -16.37 5.82
C ALA A 678 -6.99 -16.54 4.45
N TYR A 679 -6.56 -15.43 3.83
CA TYR A 679 -5.81 -15.42 2.57
C TYR A 679 -4.91 -14.19 2.47
N ASN A 680 -3.78 -14.31 1.77
CA ASN A 680 -2.85 -13.23 1.46
C ASN A 680 -2.91 -12.93 -0.04
N PHE A 681 -3.36 -11.73 -0.42
CA PHE A 681 -3.44 -11.30 -1.82
C PHE A 681 -2.09 -10.82 -2.38
N GLY A 682 -1.08 -10.67 -1.53
CA GLY A 682 0.22 -10.07 -1.85
C GLY A 682 0.19 -8.54 -1.75
N LEU A 683 1.23 -7.90 -2.29
CA LEU A 683 1.39 -6.46 -2.26
C LEU A 683 0.48 -5.77 -3.29
N HIS A 684 -0.19 -4.70 -2.86
CA HIS A 684 -0.92 -3.76 -3.72
C HIS A 684 -1.97 -4.41 -4.63
N ALA A 685 -2.64 -5.47 -4.18
CA ALA A 685 -3.79 -6.01 -4.91
C ALA A 685 -4.96 -5.00 -4.94
N SER A 686 -5.09 -4.19 -3.89
CA SER A 686 -6.24 -3.37 -3.54
C SER A 686 -7.50 -4.23 -3.59
N ALA A 687 -7.61 -5.16 -2.62
CA ALA A 687 -8.74 -6.06 -2.52
C ALA A 687 -9.97 -5.31 -1.97
N ASP A 688 -10.94 -5.06 -2.85
CA ASP A 688 -12.04 -4.10 -2.61
C ASP A 688 -13.41 -4.80 -2.54
N GLY A 689 -14.33 -4.54 -3.48
CA GLY A 689 -15.68 -5.10 -3.46
C GLY A 689 -15.69 -6.62 -3.47
N ALA A 690 -16.64 -7.22 -2.74
CA ALA A 690 -16.71 -8.67 -2.64
C ALA A 690 -18.13 -9.20 -2.44
N ILE A 691 -18.41 -10.34 -3.06
CA ILE A 691 -19.66 -11.06 -2.88
C ILE A 691 -19.40 -12.55 -2.61
N GLU A 692 -20.35 -13.18 -1.92
CA GLU A 692 -20.56 -14.62 -2.09
C GLU A 692 -21.46 -14.81 -3.32
N GLN A 693 -21.11 -15.77 -4.18
CA GLN A 693 -21.95 -16.13 -5.32
C GLN A 693 -23.02 -17.15 -4.90
N TYR A 694 -24.27 -16.91 -5.31
CA TYR A 694 -25.42 -17.72 -4.89
C TYR A 694 -26.15 -18.45 -6.03
N THR A 695 -26.00 -18.03 -7.30
CA THR A 695 -26.89 -18.50 -8.35
C THR A 695 -26.56 -19.88 -8.89
N THR A 696 -27.58 -20.75 -8.97
CA THR A 696 -27.54 -22.11 -9.55
C THR A 696 -27.18 -22.20 -11.05
N GLY A 697 -27.07 -21.06 -11.75
CA GLY A 697 -26.81 -20.97 -13.20
C GLY A 697 -25.38 -21.34 -13.62
N ASN A 698 -24.41 -21.25 -12.71
CA ASN A 698 -23.09 -21.84 -12.88
C ASN A 698 -22.60 -22.41 -11.53
N GLN A 699 -22.99 -23.66 -11.24
CA GLN A 699 -22.71 -24.32 -9.95
C GLN A 699 -21.22 -24.35 -9.55
N SER A 700 -20.30 -24.10 -10.49
CA SER A 700 -18.86 -24.09 -10.21
C SER A 700 -18.37 -22.90 -9.38
N VAL A 701 -19.18 -21.85 -9.21
CA VAL A 701 -18.88 -20.67 -8.37
C VAL A 701 -19.77 -20.53 -7.14
N ASN A 702 -20.76 -21.40 -6.97
CA ASN A 702 -21.63 -21.39 -5.80
C ASN A 702 -20.83 -21.50 -4.51
N ASP A 703 -21.23 -20.69 -3.53
CA ASP A 703 -20.67 -20.66 -2.18
C ASP A 703 -19.17 -20.27 -2.17
N LYS A 704 -18.70 -19.59 -3.23
CA LYS A 704 -17.34 -19.02 -3.31
C LYS A 704 -17.37 -17.52 -3.08
N LEU A 705 -16.24 -17.00 -2.63
CA LEU A 705 -15.99 -15.57 -2.57
C LEU A 705 -15.44 -15.08 -3.91
N LEU A 706 -16.09 -14.06 -4.47
CA LEU A 706 -15.59 -13.30 -5.60
C LEU A 706 -15.12 -11.96 -5.05
N VAL A 707 -13.82 -11.68 -5.20
CA VAL A 707 -13.19 -10.48 -4.65
C VAL A 707 -12.58 -9.68 -5.79
N VAL A 708 -12.88 -8.39 -5.84
CA VAL A 708 -12.26 -7.46 -6.79
C VAL A 708 -10.83 -7.16 -6.34
N ARG A 709 -9.87 -7.24 -7.26
CA ARG A 709 -8.49 -6.74 -7.08
C ARG A 709 -8.29 -5.53 -7.98
N TYR A 710 -8.41 -4.34 -7.43
CA TYR A 710 -8.42 -3.08 -8.16
C TYR A 710 -7.07 -2.75 -8.84
N SER A 711 -5.95 -3.03 -8.18
CA SER A 711 -4.64 -2.49 -8.57
C SER A 711 -3.76 -3.50 -9.33
N VAL A 712 -2.85 -4.25 -8.68
CA VAL A 712 -1.92 -5.17 -9.38
C VAL A 712 -2.66 -6.30 -10.14
N GLY A 713 -3.77 -6.78 -9.59
CA GLY A 713 -4.59 -7.83 -10.21
C GLY A 713 -5.35 -7.33 -11.45
N LYS A 714 -6.10 -6.24 -11.28
CA LYS A 714 -7.13 -5.73 -12.22
C LYS A 714 -8.10 -6.80 -12.69
N ASP A 715 -8.59 -7.61 -11.76
CA ASP A 715 -9.49 -8.74 -12.03
C ASP A 715 -10.40 -9.05 -10.83
N VAL A 716 -11.28 -10.04 -11.01
CA VAL A 716 -12.02 -10.65 -9.90
C VAL A 716 -11.42 -12.03 -9.64
N ILE A 717 -10.86 -12.19 -8.44
CA ILE A 717 -10.32 -13.46 -7.95
C ILE A 717 -11.43 -14.29 -7.33
N VAL A 718 -11.41 -15.60 -7.57
CA VAL A 718 -12.38 -16.55 -7.02
C VAL A 718 -11.69 -17.38 -5.93
N LEU A 719 -12.23 -17.34 -4.72
CA LEU A 719 -11.68 -18.01 -3.55
C LEU A 719 -12.68 -19.04 -3.02
N THR A 720 -12.21 -20.26 -2.82
CA THR A 720 -13.00 -21.36 -2.26
C THR A 720 -12.57 -21.58 -0.81
N PRO A 721 -13.39 -21.24 0.19
CA PRO A 721 -13.08 -21.54 1.58
C PRO A 721 -13.05 -23.04 1.84
N ASP A 722 -12.09 -23.49 2.66
CA ASP A 722 -12.09 -24.83 3.21
C ASP A 722 -13.06 -24.97 4.39
N SER A 723 -13.15 -26.17 4.96
CA SER A 723 -14.01 -26.44 6.13
C SER A 723 -13.67 -25.62 7.38
N SER A 724 -12.46 -25.08 7.46
CA SER A 724 -12.02 -24.19 8.54
C SER A 724 -12.28 -22.71 8.21
N GLY A 725 -12.77 -22.38 7.02
CA GLY A 725 -12.95 -21.01 6.54
C GLY A 725 -11.65 -20.31 6.12
N ASN A 726 -10.56 -21.04 5.93
CA ASN A 726 -9.34 -20.49 5.32
C ASN A 726 -9.37 -20.71 3.82
N ILE A 727 -8.54 -19.99 3.07
CA ILE A 727 -8.41 -20.19 1.62
C ILE A 727 -7.07 -20.89 1.33
N PRO A 728 -7.09 -22.21 1.02
CA PRO A 728 -5.87 -22.88 0.55
C PRO A 728 -5.53 -22.43 -0.87
N ASP A 729 -4.25 -22.52 -1.26
CA ASP A 729 -3.81 -22.17 -2.63
C ASP A 729 -4.57 -22.94 -3.71
N SER A 730 -4.92 -24.20 -3.45
CA SER A 730 -5.75 -25.03 -4.35
C SER A 730 -7.19 -24.52 -4.52
N GLY A 731 -7.65 -23.65 -3.61
CA GLY A 731 -8.96 -23.01 -3.63
C GLY A 731 -8.97 -21.65 -4.36
N VAL A 732 -7.83 -21.20 -4.89
CA VAL A 732 -7.66 -19.90 -5.54
C VAL A 732 -7.73 -20.02 -7.05
N GLN A 733 -8.51 -19.15 -7.70
CA GLN A 733 -8.51 -18.99 -9.15
C GLN A 733 -8.38 -17.51 -9.52
N THR A 734 -7.29 -17.17 -10.19
CA THR A 734 -7.02 -15.84 -10.77
C THR A 734 -7.09 -15.91 -12.29
N GLY A 735 -7.15 -14.76 -12.97
CA GLY A 735 -7.10 -14.73 -14.43
C GLY A 735 -8.27 -15.47 -15.09
N VAL A 736 -9.40 -15.58 -14.39
CA VAL A 736 -10.62 -16.22 -14.90
C VAL A 736 -11.08 -15.47 -16.15
N ALA A 737 -11.23 -16.20 -17.26
CA ALA A 737 -11.59 -15.59 -18.54
C ALA A 737 -12.89 -14.78 -18.42
N GLY A 738 -12.88 -13.52 -18.86
CA GLY A 738 -14.01 -12.61 -18.75
C GLY A 738 -14.15 -11.90 -17.39
N LEU A 739 -13.27 -12.19 -16.41
CA LEU A 739 -13.20 -11.48 -15.13
C LEU A 739 -11.90 -10.68 -14.96
N THR A 740 -11.12 -10.52 -16.03
CA THR A 740 -9.95 -9.63 -16.10
C THR A 740 -10.34 -8.32 -16.76
N PHE A 741 -10.00 -7.19 -16.14
CA PHE A 741 -10.40 -5.85 -16.56
C PHE A 741 -9.22 -4.96 -16.97
N ALA A 742 -7.98 -5.46 -16.83
CA ALA A 742 -6.85 -4.92 -17.58
C ALA A 742 -7.04 -5.24 -19.07
N GLY A 743 -7.52 -4.28 -19.87
CA GLY A 743 -7.90 -4.53 -21.27
C GLY A 743 -8.71 -3.40 -21.89
N ASN A 744 -8.73 -3.29 -23.23
CA ASN A 744 -9.53 -2.35 -24.04
C ASN A 744 -9.13 -0.86 -24.04
N GLY A 745 -7.87 -0.55 -23.73
CA GLY A 745 -7.35 0.82 -23.87
C GLY A 745 -7.83 1.81 -22.80
N THR A 746 -8.32 1.31 -21.66
CA THR A 746 -8.77 2.14 -20.54
C THR A 746 -7.86 1.99 -19.31
N SER A 747 -7.70 3.10 -18.57
CA SER A 747 -7.08 3.19 -17.23
C SER A 747 -7.99 2.66 -16.11
N LEU A 748 -9.17 2.17 -16.48
CA LEU A 748 -10.21 1.71 -15.56
C LEU A 748 -9.76 0.48 -14.75
N SER A 749 -10.10 0.49 -13.48
CA SER A 749 -9.82 -0.56 -12.51
C SER A 749 -11.12 -1.06 -11.90
N PRO A 750 -11.32 -2.37 -11.72
CA PRO A 750 -12.53 -2.89 -11.07
C PRO A 750 -12.52 -2.47 -9.61
N LEU A 751 -13.67 -2.00 -9.10
CA LEU A 751 -13.80 -1.51 -7.72
C LEU A 751 -14.84 -2.28 -6.92
N ASP A 752 -16.01 -2.53 -7.50
CA ASP A 752 -17.10 -3.25 -6.83
C ASP A 752 -17.84 -4.21 -7.75
N ILE A 753 -18.54 -5.19 -7.17
CA ILE A 753 -19.22 -6.26 -7.89
C ILE A 753 -20.56 -6.61 -7.24
N THR A 754 -21.57 -6.88 -8.07
CA THR A 754 -22.82 -7.50 -7.61
C THR A 754 -23.30 -8.58 -8.58
N GLU A 755 -24.15 -9.46 -8.09
CA GLU A 755 -24.74 -10.57 -8.85
C GLU A 755 -26.25 -10.38 -9.00
N ASN A 756 -26.75 -10.48 -10.23
CA ASN A 756 -28.16 -10.75 -10.46
C ASN A 756 -28.45 -12.23 -10.18
N ARG A 757 -28.98 -12.49 -8.99
CA ARG A 757 -29.20 -13.86 -8.47
C ARG A 757 -30.20 -14.70 -9.25
N THR A 758 -30.93 -14.10 -10.20
CA THR A 758 -31.91 -14.84 -11.03
C THR A 758 -31.25 -15.55 -12.21
N ASN A 759 -30.08 -15.09 -12.64
CA ASN A 759 -29.41 -15.57 -13.85
C ASN A 759 -27.88 -15.71 -13.73
N GLY A 760 -27.28 -15.28 -12.61
CA GLY A 760 -25.85 -15.39 -12.36
C GLY A 760 -25.00 -14.34 -13.09
N ASN A 761 -25.63 -13.35 -13.73
CA ASN A 761 -24.90 -12.24 -14.34
C ASN A 761 -24.21 -11.41 -13.27
N LEU A 762 -22.94 -11.09 -13.50
CA LEU A 762 -22.14 -10.22 -12.65
C LEU A 762 -22.08 -8.82 -13.27
N TYR A 763 -22.28 -7.80 -12.45
CA TYR A 763 -22.06 -6.41 -12.83
C TYR A 763 -20.87 -5.89 -12.03
N VAL A 764 -19.84 -5.42 -12.73
CA VAL A 764 -18.60 -4.94 -12.12
C VAL A 764 -18.45 -3.46 -12.40
N ALA A 765 -18.42 -2.66 -11.33
CA ALA A 765 -18.13 -1.23 -11.40
C ALA A 765 -16.62 -1.05 -11.64
N LEU A 766 -16.29 -0.19 -12.61
CA LEU A 766 -14.92 0.19 -12.92
C LEU A 766 -14.73 1.69 -12.69
N LEU A 767 -13.61 2.07 -12.07
CA LEU A 767 -13.23 3.45 -11.75
C LEU A 767 -11.89 3.80 -12.41
N ASP A 768 -11.79 5.02 -12.92
CA ASP A 768 -10.55 5.64 -13.37
C ASP A 768 -10.29 6.92 -12.58
N GLU A 769 -9.41 6.83 -11.60
CA GLU A 769 -9.03 7.96 -10.73
C GLU A 769 -8.19 9.02 -11.45
N SER A 770 -7.62 8.73 -12.63
CA SER A 770 -6.89 9.74 -13.41
C SER A 770 -7.82 10.70 -14.16
N THR A 771 -9.09 10.29 -14.37
CA THR A 771 -10.08 11.10 -15.08
C THR A 771 -11.35 11.38 -14.27
N GLY A 772 -11.55 10.69 -13.14
CA GLY A 772 -12.77 10.79 -12.33
C GLY A 772 -13.99 10.18 -13.01
N ASN A 773 -13.75 9.29 -13.98
CA ASN A 773 -14.76 8.62 -14.79
C ASN A 773 -14.89 7.16 -14.39
N GLY A 774 -15.90 6.48 -14.95
CA GLY A 774 -16.16 5.09 -14.64
C GLY A 774 -16.98 4.38 -15.70
N LEU A 775 -17.09 3.07 -15.58
CA LEU A 775 -17.95 2.21 -16.38
C LEU A 775 -18.57 1.12 -15.49
N ILE A 776 -19.57 0.43 -16.03
CA ILE A 776 -20.02 -0.85 -15.51
C ILE A 776 -19.86 -1.87 -16.64
N LYS A 777 -19.33 -3.04 -16.32
CA LYS A 777 -19.24 -4.18 -17.24
C LYS A 777 -20.16 -5.30 -16.78
N LEU A 778 -20.85 -5.92 -17.74
CA LEU A 778 -21.55 -7.17 -17.52
C LEU A 778 -20.59 -8.33 -17.79
N ALA A 779 -20.43 -9.24 -16.84
CA ALA A 779 -19.79 -10.53 -17.02
C ALA A 779 -20.86 -11.63 -16.94
N ARG A 780 -21.22 -12.18 -18.11
CA ARG A 780 -22.21 -13.25 -18.23
C ARG A 780 -21.52 -14.61 -18.07
N PRO A 781 -21.99 -15.51 -17.19
CA PRO A 781 -21.45 -16.86 -17.09
C PRO A 781 -21.49 -17.56 -18.46
N LYS A 782 -20.40 -18.22 -18.86
CA LYS A 782 -20.46 -19.15 -19.98
C LYS A 782 -21.11 -20.44 -19.49
N THR A 783 -22.21 -20.83 -20.12
CA THR A 783 -22.78 -22.18 -19.93
C THR A 783 -21.76 -23.20 -20.43
N GLN A 784 -21.44 -24.19 -19.59
CA GLN A 784 -20.62 -25.33 -20.00
C GLN A 784 -21.34 -26.20 -21.03
#